data_AF-A0AAD8KMB0-F1
#
_entry.id   AF-A0AAD8KMB0-F1
#
_cell.length_a   1.000
_cell.length_b   1.000
_cell.length_c   1.000
_cell.angle_alpha   90.00
_cell.angle_beta   90.00
_cell.angle_gamma   90.00
#
_symmetry.space_group_name_H-M   'P 1'
#
loop_
_entity.id
_entity.type
_entity.pdbx_description
1 polymer ?
#
loop_
_entity_poly.entity_id
_entity_poly.type
_entity_poly.pdbx_seq_one_letter_code
_entity_poly.pdbx_strand_id
1 'polypeptide(L)'
;MLLSRVSFESSEDVEDEHVVESSILAVVKNKPTETMGAKKGGKTVDDVEDILHVPLKAILLADSFDTKFCPITLERPKVLLPIVNTPMIDYTLAWLESANVVEVLVVCCSHSKQIVDYLDKSKWVNRPEFSVTTIESHYCTSAGEALRLIYQNNLINGDFILISGDTVSNMVLTEALEEHKQRRQKDSKAVMTMVIKQSKPSQITRQTRLGTDALFIAIDSSTKQLLYYNDSLKRSLSLDKTFLAENSSVSSHNDKQDCYIDICSYEVLSLFNENFDYGHLRDLVKGVLGDEVSGCKIYTHEIHSDYAARVDNFRSYDSISKDIIQRWTYPFVPDVQFSTNHPTNRERQGIYRASEISQSCSAEIGPFTYIGKGTSIGDKTVVLNSVIGDGCKIGGGVLIDGCYIWNNVTIEDGCKLKQAILCDGVVMRSGSVLEPGVVLSSNVVVGPKIVVPAYSKVSLQPQPVEQDSDDELEYADDNSETLHTVNTVENGYSSSERELSEIGIGGRGFVWSKSEVDREEEWRHSVAPIPESKLIELTHKVFDEQDSDDESDEEPPTFEKEIEATFLRGVRKKIKEEDILLEINSLRFLYNMASENCASALFYAMMKLALDSPHNSPANLVKNANDVITRWGSLLKPYLRGIDDEIEVIMKFEEMCTENGKEFAPLFVQIMHLLYDKDIIQEEAFLNWANEKEQADESDKVFVKQSETFIQWLNEASEEED
;
A
#
# COMPACT_ATOMS: atom_id res chain seq x y z
N MET A 1 -12.57 -62.71 10.06
CA MET A 1 -11.98 -63.43 8.91
C MET A 1 -11.46 -62.37 7.97
N LEU A 2 -10.14 -62.16 7.88
CA LEU A 2 -9.29 -62.83 6.90
C LEU A 2 -9.79 -62.63 5.46
N LEU A 3 -9.22 -61.65 4.77
CA LEU A 3 -9.03 -61.67 3.32
C LEU A 3 -7.60 -61.22 3.02
N SER A 4 -7.00 -61.84 2.01
CA SER A 4 -5.57 -61.85 1.77
C SER A 4 -5.28 -61.80 0.28
N ARG A 5 -4.24 -61.03 -0.12
CA ARG A 5 -3.49 -61.11 -1.39
C ARG A 5 -4.29 -61.01 -2.70
N VAL A 6 -3.77 -60.23 -3.64
CA VAL A 6 -2.95 -60.73 -4.77
C VAL A 6 -2.24 -59.55 -5.47
N SER A 7 -1.05 -59.82 -5.98
CA SER A 7 -0.14 -58.94 -6.73
C SER A 7 -0.41 -58.98 -8.24
N PHE A 8 0.10 -58.02 -9.04
CA PHE A 8 0.45 -58.29 -10.44
C PHE A 8 1.43 -57.28 -11.07
N GLU A 9 2.31 -57.84 -11.92
CA GLU A 9 3.35 -57.24 -12.73
C GLU A 9 3.23 -57.81 -14.17
N SER A 10 3.48 -57.11 -15.28
CA SER A 10 3.80 -55.69 -15.57
C SER A 10 3.79 -55.51 -17.10
N SER A 11 3.45 -54.32 -17.64
CA SER A 11 3.65 -54.03 -19.07
C SER A 11 3.92 -52.56 -19.36
N GLU A 12 4.91 -52.32 -20.21
CA GLU A 12 5.28 -51.04 -20.81
C GLU A 12 4.19 -50.57 -21.80
N ASP A 13 4.02 -49.25 -21.94
CA ASP A 13 4.24 -48.57 -23.22
C ASP A 13 4.39 -47.05 -22.99
N VAL A 14 5.13 -46.40 -23.89
CA VAL A 14 5.57 -45.00 -23.80
C VAL A 14 4.80 -44.15 -24.81
N GLU A 15 4.28 -42.99 -24.39
CA GLU A 15 4.02 -41.87 -25.31
C GLU A 15 4.15 -40.53 -24.58
N ASP A 16 4.69 -39.53 -25.29
CA ASP A 16 5.19 -38.26 -24.75
C ASP A 16 4.09 -37.22 -24.48
N GLU A 17 4.21 -36.45 -23.39
CA GLU A 17 3.70 -35.07 -23.34
C GLU A 17 4.81 -34.10 -22.91
N HIS A 18 4.98 -33.03 -23.70
CA HIS A 18 6.07 -32.07 -23.57
C HIS A 18 5.90 -31.15 -22.35
N VAL A 19 6.83 -31.25 -21.39
CA VAL A 19 7.08 -30.15 -20.44
C VAL A 19 7.89 -29.07 -21.16
N VAL A 20 7.35 -27.86 -21.23
CA VAL A 20 8.07 -26.69 -21.74
C VAL A 20 8.94 -26.12 -20.61
N GLU A 21 10.23 -26.50 -20.60
CA GLU A 21 11.24 -25.81 -19.80
C GLU A 21 11.51 -24.42 -20.39
N SER A 22 10.83 -23.38 -19.88
CA SER A 22 11.18 -21.99 -20.15
C SER A 22 12.43 -21.59 -19.33
N SER A 23 13.57 -21.52 -20.02
CA SER A 23 14.86 -21.19 -19.42
C SER A 23 14.94 -19.73 -18.96
N ILE A 24 15.06 -19.47 -17.66
CA ILE A 24 15.44 -18.15 -17.13
C ILE A 24 16.98 -18.03 -17.16
N LEU A 25 17.48 -17.05 -17.90
CA LEU A 25 18.91 -16.87 -18.14
C LEU A 25 19.57 -16.06 -17.00
N ALA A 26 19.98 -16.71 -15.92
CA ALA A 26 20.74 -16.08 -14.84
C ALA A 26 22.17 -15.73 -15.33
N VAL A 27 22.36 -14.50 -15.84
CA VAL A 27 23.66 -14.05 -16.40
C VAL A 27 24.62 -13.59 -15.29
N VAL A 28 25.23 -14.55 -14.60
CA VAL A 28 26.33 -14.29 -13.65
C VAL A 28 27.60 -13.93 -14.42
N LYS A 29 27.83 -12.63 -14.67
CA LYS A 29 29.05 -12.10 -15.34
C LYS A 29 30.28 -12.15 -14.42
N ASN A 30 30.91 -13.31 -14.24
CA ASN A 30 32.23 -13.42 -13.59
C ASN A 30 33.34 -13.83 -14.58
N LYS A 31 34.39 -13.00 -14.71
CA LYS A 31 35.61 -13.31 -15.47
C LYS A 31 36.74 -13.77 -14.53
N PRO A 32 37.22 -15.02 -14.60
CA PRO A 32 38.40 -15.43 -13.86
C PRO A 32 39.67 -14.95 -14.57
N THR A 33 40.65 -14.47 -13.81
CA THR A 33 42.03 -14.31 -14.27
C THR A 33 42.94 -15.22 -13.44
N GLU A 34 43.53 -16.22 -14.09
CA GLU A 34 44.51 -17.10 -13.45
C GLU A 34 45.88 -16.40 -13.35
N THR A 35 46.58 -16.58 -12.23
CA THR A 35 48.05 -16.62 -12.26
C THR A 35 48.61 -17.46 -11.11
N MET A 36 49.55 -18.36 -11.43
CA MET A 36 50.13 -19.32 -10.48
C MET A 36 51.15 -18.68 -9.54
N GLY A 37 51.27 -19.19 -8.30
CA GLY A 37 52.26 -18.66 -7.33
C GLY A 37 52.47 -19.49 -6.06
N ALA A 38 52.67 -20.81 -6.16
CA ALA A 38 52.86 -21.64 -4.97
C ALA A 38 54.23 -21.42 -4.27
N LYS A 39 54.21 -21.05 -2.97
CA LYS A 39 55.35 -21.25 -2.05
C LYS A 39 54.89 -21.71 -0.67
N LYS A 40 55.46 -22.83 -0.20
CA LYS A 40 55.31 -23.32 1.18
C LYS A 40 56.28 -22.60 2.11
N GLY A 41 55.79 -22.20 3.28
CA GLY A 41 56.57 -21.80 4.46
C GLY A 41 55.67 -21.94 5.69
N GLY A 42 56.20 -22.42 6.81
CA GLY A 42 55.41 -22.60 8.03
C GLY A 42 56.24 -22.33 9.28
N LYS A 43 55.54 -22.28 10.44
CA LYS A 43 55.90 -21.66 11.74
C LYS A 43 55.41 -20.19 11.83
N THR A 44 54.81 -19.74 12.94
CA THR A 44 54.67 -20.38 14.27
C THR A 44 53.47 -19.81 15.03
N VAL A 45 52.86 -20.68 15.85
CA VAL A 45 51.86 -20.43 16.91
C VAL A 45 51.93 -19.02 17.53
N ASP A 46 51.13 -18.11 16.99
CA ASP A 46 50.41 -17.01 17.69
C ASP A 46 49.10 -16.62 16.96
N ASP A 47 48.75 -17.29 15.84
CA ASP A 47 47.61 -16.98 14.98
C ASP A 47 46.30 -17.62 15.47
N VAL A 48 45.64 -17.04 16.48
CA VAL A 48 44.30 -17.48 16.96
C VAL A 48 43.27 -16.33 17.02
N GLU A 49 43.63 -15.11 16.61
CA GLU A 49 42.69 -13.99 16.44
C GLU A 49 42.12 -13.85 15.01
N ASP A 50 42.59 -14.66 14.04
CA ASP A 50 42.01 -14.77 12.69
C ASP A 50 40.73 -15.64 12.68
N ILE A 51 39.75 -15.28 13.50
CA ILE A 51 38.37 -15.76 13.32
C ILE A 51 37.76 -15.01 12.15
N LEU A 52 37.89 -15.60 10.95
CA LEU A 52 37.09 -15.38 9.74
C LEU A 52 36.14 -14.18 9.83
N HIS A 53 36.64 -12.99 9.50
CA HIS A 53 35.79 -11.81 9.38
C HIS A 53 34.86 -12.00 8.19
N VAL A 54 33.64 -12.50 8.44
CA VAL A 54 32.61 -12.67 7.42
C VAL A 54 32.44 -11.32 6.72
N PRO A 55 32.54 -11.25 5.37
CA PRO A 55 32.41 -10.00 4.66
C PRO A 55 30.99 -9.47 4.83
N LEU A 56 30.88 -8.21 5.26
CA LEU A 56 29.58 -7.58 5.49
C LEU A 56 28.88 -7.39 4.14
N LYS A 57 27.69 -7.98 4.01
CA LYS A 57 26.83 -7.86 2.83
C LYS A 57 25.68 -6.89 3.08
N ALA A 58 25.18 -6.29 2.01
CA ALA A 58 23.92 -5.55 2.02
C ALA A 58 22.96 -6.05 0.94
N ILE A 59 21.66 -6.07 1.24
CA ILE A 59 20.56 -6.13 0.28
C ILE A 59 20.08 -4.70 0.06
N LEU A 60 20.11 -4.24 -1.18
CA LEU A 60 19.56 -2.96 -1.60
C LEU A 60 18.32 -3.24 -2.46
N LEU A 61 17.14 -2.90 -1.93
CA LEU A 61 15.89 -2.95 -2.69
C LEU A 61 15.84 -1.74 -3.63
N ALA A 62 15.99 -1.96 -4.94
CA ALA A 62 16.02 -0.91 -5.95
C ALA A 62 14.61 -0.51 -6.44
N ASP A 63 13.59 -1.27 -6.06
CA ASP A 63 12.19 -0.91 -6.20
C ASP A 63 11.61 -0.50 -4.85
N SER A 64 10.61 0.39 -4.88
CA SER A 64 9.89 0.85 -3.69
C SER A 64 8.53 0.18 -3.50
N PHE A 65 7.99 -0.50 -4.52
CA PHE A 65 6.68 -1.16 -4.49
C PHE A 65 5.55 -0.23 -4.00
N ASP A 66 5.53 1.00 -4.51
CA ASP A 66 4.66 2.09 -4.04
C ASP A 66 4.39 3.10 -5.18
N THR A 67 3.14 3.54 -5.32
CA THR A 67 2.65 4.42 -6.39
C THR A 67 2.71 5.91 -6.05
N LYS A 68 3.17 6.32 -4.86
CA LYS A 68 3.27 7.75 -4.43
C LYS A 68 3.92 8.69 -5.47
N PHE A 69 4.97 8.21 -6.15
CA PHE A 69 5.72 8.97 -7.16
C PHE A 69 5.11 8.91 -8.57
N CYS A 70 4.05 8.15 -8.82
CA CYS A 70 3.33 8.16 -10.10
C CYS A 70 2.80 9.58 -10.39
N PRO A 71 2.84 10.05 -11.65
CA PRO A 71 3.16 9.30 -12.88
C PRO A 71 4.65 9.19 -13.23
N ILE A 72 5.58 9.77 -12.44
CA ILE A 72 7.01 9.81 -12.80
C ILE A 72 7.61 8.39 -12.90
N THR A 73 7.24 7.52 -11.97
CA THR A 73 7.79 6.16 -11.84
C THR A 73 7.39 5.20 -12.96
N LEU A 74 6.48 5.60 -13.86
CA LEU A 74 6.08 4.84 -15.05
C LEU A 74 7.12 4.91 -16.20
N GLU A 75 7.99 5.93 -16.17
CA GLU A 75 9.01 6.15 -17.20
C GLU A 75 10.40 5.73 -16.71
N ARG A 76 10.66 5.83 -15.40
CA ARG A 76 11.98 5.69 -14.78
C ARG A 76 11.84 5.22 -13.33
N PRO A 77 12.59 4.19 -12.88
CA PRO A 77 12.45 3.66 -11.53
C PRO A 77 12.91 4.66 -10.47
N LYS A 78 12.25 4.65 -9.31
CA LYS A 78 12.36 5.66 -8.24
C LYS A 78 13.81 5.93 -7.80
N VAL A 79 14.62 4.88 -7.66
CA VAL A 79 16.00 5.00 -7.18
C VAL A 79 16.95 5.67 -8.18
N LEU A 80 16.56 5.76 -9.46
CA LEU A 80 17.30 6.50 -10.47
C LEU A 80 16.90 7.97 -10.57
N LEU A 81 15.84 8.42 -9.89
CA LEU A 81 15.40 9.82 -9.97
C LEU A 81 16.45 10.75 -9.30
N PRO A 82 16.75 11.92 -9.87
CA PRO A 82 17.85 12.77 -9.41
C PRO A 82 17.47 13.62 -8.20
N ILE A 83 18.16 13.43 -7.07
CA ILE A 83 18.17 14.33 -5.92
C ILE A 83 19.41 15.21 -6.02
N VAL A 84 19.23 16.55 -6.05
CA VAL A 84 20.31 17.52 -6.26
C VAL A 84 21.24 17.09 -7.42
N ASN A 85 20.61 16.78 -8.56
CA ASN A 85 21.23 16.30 -9.80
C ASN A 85 21.91 14.91 -9.74
N THR A 86 21.83 14.19 -8.62
CA THR A 86 22.48 12.88 -8.41
C THR A 86 21.41 11.80 -8.18
N PRO A 87 21.41 10.67 -8.91
CA PRO A 87 20.44 9.58 -8.68
C PRO A 87 20.43 9.09 -7.23
N MET A 88 19.26 8.74 -6.68
CA MET A 88 19.13 8.36 -5.26
C MET A 88 20.06 7.19 -4.88
N ILE A 89 20.14 6.17 -5.72
CA ILE A 89 20.97 4.97 -5.51
C ILE A 89 22.45 5.28 -5.27
N ASP A 90 22.98 6.35 -5.85
CA ASP A 90 24.38 6.75 -5.70
C ASP A 90 24.68 7.28 -4.29
N TYR A 91 23.70 7.89 -3.61
CA TYR A 91 23.82 8.26 -2.19
C TYR A 91 23.88 7.02 -1.30
N THR A 92 22.98 6.06 -1.53
CA THR A 92 22.91 4.81 -0.76
C THR A 92 24.19 3.99 -0.93
N LEU A 93 24.65 3.79 -2.17
CA LEU A 93 25.88 3.05 -2.48
C LEU A 93 27.13 3.75 -1.92
N ALA A 94 27.21 5.08 -1.95
CA ALA A 94 28.34 5.82 -1.37
C ALA A 94 28.37 5.76 0.16
N TRP A 95 27.21 5.71 0.81
CA TRP A 95 27.15 5.46 2.24
C TRP A 95 27.56 4.01 2.58
N LEU A 96 27.05 3.00 1.87
CA LEU A 96 27.44 1.59 2.06
C LEU A 96 28.96 1.37 1.84
N GLU A 97 29.54 2.00 0.83
CA GLU A 97 31.00 2.03 0.60
C GLU A 97 31.73 2.64 1.82
N SER A 98 31.27 3.77 2.35
CA SER A 98 31.86 4.39 3.55
C SER A 98 31.67 3.58 4.84
N ALA A 99 30.69 2.70 4.87
CA ALA A 99 30.36 1.83 6.00
C ALA A 99 31.15 0.49 5.99
N ASN A 100 32.10 0.33 5.06
CA ASN A 100 32.91 -0.89 4.85
C ASN A 100 32.07 -2.15 4.53
N VAL A 101 30.97 -1.98 3.80
CA VAL A 101 30.26 -3.09 3.16
C VAL A 101 31.12 -3.63 2.01
N VAL A 102 31.22 -4.95 1.86
CA VAL A 102 32.08 -5.57 0.84
C VAL A 102 31.28 -5.92 -0.42
N GLU A 103 30.05 -6.40 -0.26
CA GLU A 103 29.17 -6.81 -1.35
C GLU A 103 27.76 -6.24 -1.17
N VAL A 104 27.21 -5.62 -2.22
CA VAL A 104 25.84 -5.13 -2.28
C VAL A 104 25.06 -5.90 -3.34
N LEU A 105 24.00 -6.59 -2.92
CA LEU A 105 23.03 -7.26 -3.79
C LEU A 105 21.88 -6.29 -4.08
N VAL A 106 21.83 -5.77 -5.30
CA VAL A 106 20.81 -4.83 -5.75
C VAL A 106 19.67 -5.60 -6.40
N VAL A 107 18.49 -5.66 -5.77
CA VAL A 107 17.32 -6.33 -6.35
C VAL A 107 16.53 -5.34 -7.21
N CYS A 108 16.40 -5.67 -8.49
CA CYS A 108 15.73 -4.86 -9.50
C CYS A 108 14.47 -5.57 -10.01
N CYS A 109 13.31 -4.95 -9.80
CA CYS A 109 12.03 -5.42 -10.33
C CYS A 109 11.60 -4.56 -11.52
N SER A 110 10.89 -3.45 -11.28
CA SER A 110 10.47 -2.55 -12.36
C SER A 110 11.66 -1.89 -13.06
N HIS A 111 11.55 -1.79 -14.40
CA HIS A 111 12.57 -1.22 -15.30
C HIS A 111 14.00 -1.72 -15.03
N SER A 112 14.17 -3.00 -14.66
CA SER A 112 15.45 -3.63 -14.28
C SER A 112 16.60 -3.26 -15.22
N LYS A 113 16.36 -3.35 -16.53
CA LYS A 113 17.26 -2.97 -17.62
C LYS A 113 17.84 -1.57 -17.44
N GLN A 114 17.05 -0.56 -17.07
CA GLN A 114 17.55 0.81 -16.85
C GLN A 114 18.53 0.90 -15.66
N ILE A 115 18.25 0.17 -14.58
CA ILE A 115 19.08 0.14 -13.37
C ILE A 115 20.42 -0.55 -13.67
N VAL A 116 20.36 -1.70 -14.35
CA VAL A 116 21.55 -2.45 -14.81
C VAL A 116 22.38 -1.60 -15.77
N ASP A 117 21.75 -0.98 -16.77
CA ASP A 117 22.43 -0.09 -17.73
C ASP A 117 23.07 1.14 -17.10
N TYR A 118 22.50 1.65 -16.00
CA TYR A 118 23.07 2.75 -15.22
C TYR A 118 24.26 2.27 -14.40
N LEU A 119 24.10 1.16 -13.67
CA LEU A 119 25.16 0.57 -12.85
C LEU A 119 26.34 0.12 -13.71
N ASP A 120 26.14 -0.55 -14.85
CA ASP A 120 27.20 -0.98 -15.79
C ASP A 120 28.04 0.21 -16.33
N LYS A 121 27.46 1.42 -16.37
CA LYS A 121 28.14 2.68 -16.79
C LYS A 121 28.70 3.49 -15.62
N SER A 122 28.36 3.13 -14.39
CA SER A 122 28.71 3.87 -13.17
C SER A 122 30.16 3.62 -12.70
N LYS A 123 30.57 4.32 -11.64
CA LYS A 123 31.86 4.10 -10.97
C LYS A 123 31.91 2.83 -10.11
N TRP A 124 30.82 2.06 -10.02
CA TRP A 124 30.66 0.97 -9.04
C TRP A 124 31.16 -0.41 -9.53
N VAL A 125 31.17 -0.65 -10.85
CA VAL A 125 31.45 -1.98 -11.47
C VAL A 125 32.86 -2.51 -11.21
N ASN A 126 33.84 -1.62 -10.98
CA ASN A 126 35.27 -1.96 -11.02
C ASN A 126 36.02 -1.54 -9.74
N ARG A 127 35.38 -1.62 -8.56
CA ARG A 127 36.06 -1.36 -7.28
C ARG A 127 36.59 -2.66 -6.66
N PRO A 128 37.84 -2.71 -6.18
CA PRO A 128 38.47 -3.95 -5.69
C PRO A 128 37.98 -4.38 -4.30
N GLU A 129 37.42 -3.45 -3.52
CA GLU A 129 37.02 -3.65 -2.12
C GLU A 129 35.49 -3.49 -1.92
N PHE A 130 34.74 -3.22 -3.00
CA PHE A 130 33.29 -2.98 -2.98
C PHE A 130 32.66 -3.51 -4.27
N SER A 131 31.94 -4.63 -4.21
CA SER A 131 31.27 -5.23 -5.38
C SER A 131 29.76 -5.00 -5.36
N VAL A 132 29.20 -4.51 -6.47
CA VAL A 132 27.76 -4.36 -6.66
C VAL A 132 27.27 -5.40 -7.66
N THR A 133 26.35 -6.26 -7.23
CA THR A 133 25.78 -7.35 -8.02
C THR A 133 24.28 -7.11 -8.18
N THR A 134 23.78 -7.05 -9.41
CA THR A 134 22.34 -6.89 -9.70
C THR A 134 21.63 -8.24 -9.79
N ILE A 135 20.46 -8.32 -9.18
CA ILE A 135 19.53 -9.46 -9.25
C ILE A 135 18.26 -8.96 -9.93
N GLU A 136 18.00 -9.43 -11.15
CA GLU A 136 16.83 -9.04 -11.93
C GLU A 136 15.69 -10.04 -11.69
N SER A 137 14.49 -9.55 -11.36
CA SER A 137 13.29 -10.38 -11.23
C SER A 137 12.05 -9.63 -11.67
N HIS A 138 11.44 -10.08 -12.77
CA HIS A 138 10.21 -9.49 -13.31
C HIS A 138 8.94 -9.95 -12.58
N TYR A 139 9.04 -10.94 -11.69
CA TYR A 139 7.90 -11.54 -10.98
C TYR A 139 7.71 -11.01 -9.55
N CYS A 140 8.66 -10.23 -9.03
CA CYS A 140 8.59 -9.74 -7.65
C CYS A 140 7.74 -8.47 -7.59
N THR A 141 6.52 -8.61 -7.09
CA THR A 141 5.54 -7.53 -6.85
C THR A 141 5.74 -6.82 -5.52
N SER A 142 6.45 -7.46 -4.58
CA SER A 142 6.63 -6.96 -3.21
C SER A 142 8.05 -7.14 -2.66
N ALA A 143 8.36 -6.41 -1.60
CA ALA A 143 9.63 -6.53 -0.89
C ALA A 143 9.81 -7.91 -0.25
N GLY A 144 8.73 -8.53 0.24
CA GLY A 144 8.75 -9.89 0.77
C GLY A 144 9.16 -10.92 -0.28
N GLU A 145 8.62 -10.84 -1.49
CA GLU A 145 9.01 -11.72 -2.61
C GLU A 145 10.46 -11.53 -3.04
N ALA A 146 10.96 -10.29 -3.08
CA ALA A 146 12.36 -10.00 -3.34
C ALA A 146 13.29 -10.67 -2.30
N LEU A 147 12.89 -10.69 -1.02
CA LEU A 147 13.65 -11.35 0.04
C LEU A 147 13.54 -12.89 -0.01
N ARG A 148 12.37 -13.44 -0.36
CA ARG A 148 12.17 -14.88 -0.64
C ARG A 148 13.07 -15.37 -1.77
N LEU A 149 13.21 -14.58 -2.85
CA LEU A 149 14.10 -14.90 -3.96
C LEU A 149 15.58 -14.96 -3.52
N ILE A 150 16.02 -14.05 -2.65
CA ILE A 150 17.39 -14.07 -2.10
C ILE A 150 17.61 -15.31 -1.22
N TYR A 151 16.61 -15.68 -0.41
CA TYR A 151 16.64 -16.87 0.43
C TYR A 151 16.79 -18.15 -0.39
N GLN A 152 15.93 -18.34 -1.40
CA GLN A 152 15.95 -19.51 -2.29
C GLN A 152 17.28 -19.67 -3.03
N ASN A 153 17.89 -18.55 -3.44
CA ASN A 153 19.19 -18.54 -4.12
C ASN A 153 20.40 -18.68 -3.17
N ASN A 154 20.20 -18.72 -1.85
CA ASN A 154 21.25 -18.89 -0.83
C ASN A 154 22.45 -17.90 -0.96
N LEU A 155 22.16 -16.64 -1.33
CA LEU A 155 23.19 -15.65 -1.66
C LEU A 155 23.88 -15.01 -0.44
N ILE A 156 23.26 -15.11 0.74
CA ILE A 156 23.69 -14.50 2.00
C ILE A 156 23.78 -15.57 3.08
N ASN A 157 24.91 -15.58 3.79
CA ASN A 157 25.16 -16.44 4.94
C ASN A 157 25.61 -15.55 6.11
N GLY A 158 24.78 -15.43 7.15
CA GLY A 158 25.05 -14.59 8.33
C GLY A 158 24.33 -13.24 8.31
N ASP A 159 24.80 -12.31 9.13
CA ASP A 159 24.19 -10.99 9.32
C ASP A 159 24.45 -10.07 8.10
N PHE A 160 23.45 -9.30 7.69
CA PHE A 160 23.46 -8.42 6.54
C PHE A 160 22.71 -7.10 6.82
N ILE A 161 22.94 -6.09 5.99
CA ILE A 161 22.18 -4.83 6.03
C ILE A 161 21.03 -4.92 5.02
N LEU A 162 19.83 -4.54 5.43
CA LEU A 162 18.70 -4.33 4.53
C LEU A 162 18.41 -2.84 4.42
N ILE A 163 18.38 -2.33 3.19
CA ILE A 163 18.16 -0.92 2.89
C ILE A 163 17.41 -0.75 1.56
N SER A 164 16.64 0.33 1.41
CA SER A 164 16.05 0.73 0.12
C SER A 164 16.94 1.75 -0.60
N GLY A 165 17.01 1.68 -1.93
CA GLY A 165 17.85 2.55 -2.76
C GLY A 165 17.41 4.02 -2.85
N ASP A 166 16.37 4.39 -2.10
CA ASP A 166 15.86 5.75 -1.92
C ASP A 166 16.25 6.36 -0.55
N THR A 167 17.22 5.76 0.15
CA THR A 167 17.71 6.19 1.48
C THR A 167 19.03 6.96 1.39
N VAL A 168 19.08 8.14 2.04
CA VAL A 168 20.27 8.98 2.18
C VAL A 168 20.73 8.98 3.64
N SER A 169 21.98 8.60 3.88
CA SER A 169 22.56 8.54 5.23
C SER A 169 24.03 8.93 5.27
N ASN A 170 24.49 9.41 6.43
CA ASN A 170 25.91 9.54 6.77
C ASN A 170 26.24 8.92 8.14
N MET A 171 25.36 8.05 8.67
CA MET A 171 25.53 7.47 9.99
C MET A 171 26.72 6.52 10.09
N VAL A 172 27.30 6.43 11.29
CA VAL A 172 28.37 5.47 11.60
C VAL A 172 27.78 4.08 11.88
N LEU A 173 27.80 3.19 10.88
CA LEU A 173 27.18 1.87 10.99
C LEU A 173 27.84 0.93 12.03
N THR A 174 29.14 1.12 12.31
CA THR A 174 29.93 0.18 13.14
C THR A 174 29.39 0.01 14.56
N GLU A 175 28.82 1.07 15.14
CA GLU A 175 28.26 1.02 16.50
C GLU A 175 26.98 0.17 16.56
N ALA A 176 26.05 0.39 15.62
CA ALA A 176 24.82 -0.38 15.51
C ALA A 176 25.08 -1.86 15.21
N LEU A 177 26.09 -2.15 14.37
CA LEU A 177 26.47 -3.50 13.99
C LEU A 177 27.17 -4.27 15.13
N GLU A 178 28.00 -3.60 15.93
CA GLU A 178 28.59 -4.19 17.12
C GLU A 178 27.54 -4.42 18.22
N GLU A 179 26.61 -3.48 18.43
CA GLU A 179 25.44 -3.71 19.30
C GLU A 179 24.63 -4.93 18.87
N HIS A 180 24.37 -5.09 17.55
CA HIS A 180 23.65 -6.23 17.00
C HIS A 180 24.36 -7.56 17.25
N LYS A 181 25.66 -7.64 16.93
CA LYS A 181 26.49 -8.84 17.18
C LYS A 181 26.53 -9.22 18.66
N GLN A 182 26.71 -8.25 19.56
CA GLN A 182 26.71 -8.49 21.00
C GLN A 182 25.35 -8.96 21.54
N ARG A 183 24.23 -8.54 20.92
CA ARG A 183 22.90 -9.07 21.23
C ARG A 183 22.77 -10.52 20.74
N ARG A 184 23.11 -10.81 19.48
CA ARG A 184 23.04 -12.18 18.90
C ARG A 184 23.91 -13.19 19.63
N GLN A 185 25.08 -12.79 20.14
CA GLN A 185 25.93 -13.64 20.99
C GLN A 185 25.30 -14.02 22.33
N LYS A 186 24.36 -13.21 22.85
CA LYS A 186 23.64 -13.47 24.12
C LYS A 186 22.31 -14.18 23.89
N ASP A 187 21.61 -13.82 22.82
CA ASP A 187 20.31 -14.36 22.45
C ASP A 187 20.25 -14.52 20.92
N SER A 188 20.26 -15.77 20.45
CA SER A 188 20.17 -16.08 19.02
C SER A 188 18.83 -15.65 18.40
N LYS A 189 17.80 -15.39 19.21
CA LYS A 189 16.51 -14.86 18.75
C LYS A 189 16.52 -13.35 18.49
N ALA A 190 17.64 -12.65 18.71
CA ALA A 190 17.80 -11.26 18.26
C ALA A 190 17.94 -11.23 16.73
N VAL A 191 16.81 -11.11 16.01
CA VAL A 191 16.80 -11.30 14.54
C VAL A 191 17.09 -10.01 13.77
N MET A 192 16.73 -8.85 14.32
CA MET A 192 16.81 -7.57 13.61
C MET A 192 17.15 -6.41 14.55
N THR A 193 17.83 -5.39 14.04
CA THR A 193 18.06 -4.11 14.71
C THR A 193 17.73 -2.96 13.76
N MET A 194 16.64 -2.25 14.05
CA MET A 194 16.14 -1.13 13.25
C MET A 194 16.82 0.17 13.66
N VAL A 195 17.27 0.97 12.69
CA VAL A 195 17.77 2.32 12.96
C VAL A 195 16.62 3.32 13.02
N ILE A 196 16.53 4.03 14.14
CA ILE A 196 15.55 5.11 14.37
C ILE A 196 16.27 6.43 14.65
N LYS A 197 15.61 7.53 14.30
CA LYS A 197 16.12 8.89 14.54
C LYS A 197 15.11 9.72 15.32
N GLN A 198 15.57 10.59 16.23
CA GLN A 198 14.66 11.53 16.89
C GLN A 198 14.13 12.58 15.88
N SER A 199 12.81 12.67 15.77
CA SER A 199 12.09 13.55 14.85
C SER A 199 10.73 13.89 15.46
N LYS A 200 10.53 15.15 15.86
CA LYS A 200 9.26 15.58 16.47
C LYS A 200 8.24 15.89 15.37
N PRO A 201 7.09 15.19 15.31
CA PRO A 201 6.04 15.49 14.35
C PRO A 201 5.32 16.80 14.71
N SER A 202 4.65 17.37 13.72
CA SER A 202 3.75 18.52 13.90
C SER A 202 2.50 18.08 14.68
N GLN A 203 2.18 18.78 15.77
CA GLN A 203 0.94 18.55 16.53
C GLN A 203 -0.31 18.84 15.70
N ILE A 204 -0.24 19.76 14.73
CA ILE A 204 -1.38 20.18 13.91
C ILE A 204 -1.65 19.16 12.79
N THR A 205 -0.60 18.68 12.11
CA THR A 205 -0.76 17.82 10.92
C THR A 205 -0.48 16.34 11.19
N ARG A 206 -0.04 15.96 12.40
CA ARG A 206 0.35 14.60 12.78
C ARG A 206 1.33 13.94 11.78
N GLN A 207 2.23 14.75 11.22
CA GLN A 207 3.26 14.33 10.24
C GLN A 207 4.65 14.77 10.68
N THR A 208 5.65 13.97 10.33
CA THR A 208 7.07 14.33 10.47
C THR A 208 7.44 15.48 9.53
N ARG A 209 8.64 16.04 9.70
CA ARG A 209 9.20 17.03 8.75
C ARG A 209 9.19 16.51 7.31
N LEU A 210 9.45 15.21 7.11
CA LEU A 210 9.51 14.59 5.79
C LEU A 210 8.12 14.32 5.18
N GLY A 211 7.03 14.65 5.86
CA GLY A 211 5.68 14.35 5.36
C GLY A 211 5.29 12.88 5.46
N THR A 212 6.04 12.05 6.17
CA THR A 212 5.54 10.75 6.63
C THR A 212 4.60 10.97 7.80
N ASP A 213 3.66 10.06 7.99
CA ASP A 213 2.72 10.14 9.10
C ASP A 213 3.39 9.83 10.46
N ALA A 214 2.68 10.10 11.54
CA ALA A 214 3.18 9.93 12.90
C ALA A 214 3.43 8.45 13.22
N LEU A 215 4.68 8.11 13.48
CA LEU A 215 5.09 6.78 13.92
C LEU A 215 4.98 6.69 15.45
N PHE A 216 4.18 5.74 15.94
CA PHE A 216 4.15 5.38 17.35
C PHE A 216 4.92 4.08 17.59
N ILE A 217 5.91 4.11 18.48
CA ILE A 217 6.65 2.92 18.91
C ILE A 217 6.74 2.85 20.43
N ALA A 218 6.66 1.65 20.98
CA ALA A 218 6.99 1.38 22.37
C ALA A 218 8.29 0.56 22.43
N ILE A 219 9.23 1.01 23.23
CA ILE A 219 10.58 0.44 23.37
C ILE A 219 10.82 0.14 24.86
N ASP A 220 11.43 -0.99 25.19
CA ASP A 220 11.98 -1.20 26.53
C ASP A 220 13.21 -0.31 26.74
N SER A 221 13.10 0.64 27.67
CA SER A 221 14.16 1.60 27.99
C SER A 221 15.47 0.95 28.47
N SER A 222 15.44 -0.31 28.91
CA SER A 222 16.60 -1.02 29.44
C SER A 222 17.34 -1.85 28.39
N THR A 223 16.64 -2.61 27.54
CA THR A 223 17.23 -3.47 26.52
C THR A 223 17.29 -2.84 25.12
N LYS A 224 16.57 -1.73 24.89
CA LYS A 224 16.25 -1.15 23.57
C LYS A 224 15.42 -2.10 22.67
N GLN A 225 14.77 -3.13 23.22
CA GLN A 225 13.88 -4.01 22.47
C GLN A 225 12.65 -3.23 21.99
N LEU A 226 12.29 -3.41 20.72
CA LEU A 226 11.02 -2.93 20.18
C LEU A 226 9.90 -3.83 20.70
N LEU A 227 8.88 -3.23 21.30
CA LEU A 227 7.75 -3.94 21.91
C LEU A 227 6.46 -3.73 21.11
N TYR A 228 6.27 -2.52 20.57
CA TYR A 228 5.10 -2.19 19.75
C TYR A 228 5.52 -1.23 18.63
N TYR A 229 4.92 -1.39 17.45
CA TYR A 229 5.18 -0.56 16.27
C TYR A 229 3.86 -0.32 15.54
N ASN A 230 3.52 0.95 15.30
CA ASN A 230 2.34 1.34 14.54
C ASN A 230 2.61 2.64 13.76
N ASP A 231 2.48 2.53 12.44
CA ASP A 231 2.66 3.59 11.44
C ASP A 231 1.35 4.05 10.80
N SER A 232 0.21 3.61 11.33
CA SER A 232 -1.12 3.96 10.82
C SER A 232 -1.64 5.30 11.36
N LEU A 233 -2.48 5.96 10.57
CA LEU A 233 -3.08 7.27 10.88
C LEU A 233 -4.17 7.27 11.97
N LYS A 234 -4.33 6.17 12.72
CA LYS A 234 -5.40 6.05 13.72
C LYS A 234 -5.25 7.09 14.83
N ARG A 235 -6.38 7.68 15.23
CA ARG A 235 -6.44 8.78 16.21
C ARG A 235 -6.28 8.25 17.63
N SER A 236 -6.93 7.14 17.91
CA SER A 236 -6.87 6.33 19.13
C SER A 236 -5.86 5.18 18.96
N LEU A 237 -5.27 4.74 20.07
CA LEU A 237 -4.28 3.66 20.08
C LEU A 237 -4.54 2.75 21.28
N SER A 238 -5.10 1.58 21.02
CA SER A 238 -5.32 0.53 22.01
C SER A 238 -4.02 -0.22 22.28
N LEU A 239 -3.69 -0.39 23.57
CA LEU A 239 -2.63 -1.27 24.04
C LEU A 239 -3.25 -2.27 25.01
N ASP A 240 -2.96 -3.56 24.81
CA ASP A 240 -3.51 -4.60 25.66
C ASP A 240 -2.96 -4.57 27.09
N LYS A 241 -3.76 -5.04 28.04
CA LYS A 241 -3.36 -5.09 29.46
C LYS A 241 -2.30 -6.16 29.73
N THR A 242 -2.23 -7.20 28.90
CA THR A 242 -1.21 -8.26 28.92
C THR A 242 0.18 -7.70 28.58
N PHE A 243 0.26 -6.87 27.53
CA PHE A 243 1.48 -6.18 27.11
C PHE A 243 2.17 -5.41 28.26
N LEU A 244 1.38 -4.74 29.11
CA LEU A 244 1.90 -4.03 30.29
C LEU A 244 2.22 -4.94 31.48
N ALA A 245 1.70 -6.16 31.53
CA ALA A 245 1.99 -7.15 32.56
C ALA A 245 3.29 -7.93 32.28
N GLU A 246 3.60 -8.14 31.00
CA GLU A 246 4.79 -8.86 30.53
C GLU A 246 6.06 -7.98 30.53
N ASN A 247 5.90 -6.69 30.24
CA ASN A 247 7.02 -5.77 30.07
C ASN A 247 7.25 -4.88 31.29
N SER A 248 8.34 -5.13 32.04
CA SER A 248 8.67 -4.39 33.28
C SER A 248 9.02 -2.91 33.08
N SER A 249 9.41 -2.53 31.86
CA SER A 249 9.77 -1.17 31.48
C SER A 249 9.34 -0.90 30.04
N VAL A 250 8.50 0.12 29.87
CA VAL A 250 7.98 0.55 28.57
C VAL A 250 8.13 2.06 28.45
N SER A 251 8.82 2.52 27.42
CA SER A 251 8.86 3.92 26.99
C SER A 251 8.14 4.06 25.64
N SER A 252 7.01 4.77 25.65
CA SER A 252 6.22 5.07 24.46
C SER A 252 6.72 6.35 23.78
N HIS A 253 6.86 6.30 22.46
CA HIS A 253 7.43 7.37 21.66
C HIS A 253 6.56 7.72 20.46
N ASN A 254 6.33 9.01 20.27
CA ASN A 254 5.82 9.64 19.05
C ASN A 254 6.79 10.78 18.60
N ASP A 255 8.06 10.66 18.96
CA ASP A 255 9.14 11.60 18.62
C ASP A 255 10.29 10.92 17.87
N LYS A 256 9.99 9.77 17.24
CA LYS A 256 10.94 8.92 16.54
C LYS A 256 10.49 8.75 15.09
N GLN A 257 11.46 8.56 14.23
CA GLN A 257 11.29 8.34 12.81
C GLN A 257 12.09 7.11 12.39
N ASP A 258 11.45 6.25 11.61
CA ASP A 258 12.08 5.11 10.97
C ASP A 258 13.00 5.58 9.83
N CYS A 259 14.22 5.03 9.79
CA CYS A 259 15.22 5.36 8.77
C CYS A 259 15.23 4.37 7.60
N TYR A 260 14.52 3.23 7.68
CA TYR A 260 14.56 2.13 6.70
C TYR A 260 16.00 1.64 6.44
N ILE A 261 16.76 1.53 7.52
CA ILE A 261 18.10 0.91 7.57
C ILE A 261 18.02 -0.12 8.68
N ASP A 262 18.01 -1.40 8.31
CA ASP A 262 17.82 -2.51 9.25
C ASP A 262 19.03 -3.43 9.19
N ILE A 263 19.59 -3.77 10.35
CA ILE A 263 20.63 -4.80 10.46
C ILE A 263 19.91 -6.11 10.75
N CYS A 264 19.92 -7.01 9.78
CA CYS A 264 19.16 -8.24 9.77
C CYS A 264 20.09 -9.45 9.88
N SER A 265 19.57 -10.50 10.51
CA SER A 265 20.18 -11.82 10.52
C SER A 265 19.54 -12.72 9.46
N TYR A 266 20.18 -13.84 9.12
CA TYR A 266 19.69 -14.80 8.13
C TYR A 266 18.26 -15.30 8.43
N GLU A 267 17.90 -15.41 9.71
CA GLU A 267 16.58 -15.82 10.19
C GLU A 267 15.46 -14.91 9.67
N VAL A 268 15.73 -13.63 9.40
CA VAL A 268 14.77 -12.70 8.78
C VAL A 268 14.33 -13.18 7.40
N LEU A 269 15.24 -13.76 6.61
CA LEU A 269 14.92 -14.31 5.29
C LEU A 269 14.08 -15.60 5.40
N SER A 270 14.32 -16.42 6.43
CA SER A 270 13.49 -17.59 6.73
C SER A 270 12.06 -17.19 7.11
N LEU A 271 11.91 -16.18 7.96
CA LEU A 271 10.59 -15.66 8.38
C LEU A 271 9.75 -15.17 7.20
N PHE A 272 10.35 -14.49 6.21
CA PHE A 272 9.65 -14.14 4.96
C PHE A 272 9.30 -15.36 4.10
N ASN A 273 10.12 -16.41 4.09
CA ASN A 273 9.84 -17.63 3.33
C ASN A 273 8.79 -18.55 4.00
N GLU A 274 8.63 -18.45 5.32
CA GLU A 274 7.61 -19.17 6.08
C GLU A 274 6.25 -18.44 6.06
N ASN A 275 6.27 -17.10 6.16
CA ASN A 275 5.07 -16.25 6.19
C ASN A 275 4.90 -15.52 4.84
N PHE A 276 4.01 -16.05 3.99
CA PHE A 276 3.77 -15.55 2.63
C PHE A 276 2.97 -14.24 2.58
N ASP A 277 2.22 -13.94 3.64
CA ASP A 277 1.41 -12.74 3.87
C ASP A 277 2.24 -11.47 4.08
N TYR A 278 3.52 -11.58 4.45
CA TYR A 278 4.39 -10.41 4.59
C TYR A 278 4.79 -9.86 3.20
N GLY A 279 4.12 -8.81 2.75
CA GLY A 279 4.41 -8.10 1.50
C GLY A 279 5.46 -6.98 1.69
N HIS A 280 5.26 -6.13 2.69
CA HIS A 280 6.17 -5.02 3.00
C HIS A 280 7.08 -5.32 4.20
N LEU A 281 8.20 -4.61 4.28
CA LEU A 281 9.22 -4.82 5.32
C LEU A 281 8.71 -4.52 6.75
N ARG A 282 7.67 -3.69 6.90
CA ARG A 282 7.07 -3.36 8.19
C ARG A 282 5.91 -4.29 8.57
N ASP A 283 5.45 -5.14 7.66
CA ASP A 283 4.51 -6.22 7.98
C ASP A 283 5.21 -7.31 8.78
N LEU A 284 6.47 -7.65 8.44
CA LEU A 284 7.34 -8.48 9.28
C LEU A 284 7.49 -7.90 10.69
N VAL A 285 7.67 -6.58 10.84
CA VAL A 285 7.80 -5.95 12.16
C VAL A 285 6.53 -6.16 12.98
N LYS A 286 5.36 -5.91 12.39
CA LYS A 286 4.05 -6.10 13.04
C LYS A 286 3.81 -7.59 13.36
N GLY A 287 4.11 -8.48 12.42
CA GLY A 287 3.98 -9.93 12.57
C GLY A 287 4.86 -10.49 13.68
N VAL A 288 6.15 -10.18 13.70
CA VAL A 288 7.09 -10.65 14.74
C VAL A 288 6.77 -10.10 16.13
N LEU A 289 6.16 -8.91 16.22
CA LEU A 289 5.70 -8.37 17.51
C LEU A 289 4.37 -8.98 17.99
N GLY A 290 3.52 -9.46 17.07
CA GLY A 290 2.30 -10.19 17.40
C GLY A 290 2.46 -11.71 17.56
N ASP A 291 3.56 -12.28 17.05
CA ASP A 291 3.83 -13.71 17.07
C ASP A 291 4.56 -14.16 18.35
N GLU A 292 3.80 -14.68 19.31
CA GLU A 292 4.32 -15.33 20.51
C GLU A 292 5.10 -16.64 20.22
N VAL A 293 4.94 -17.26 19.03
CA VAL A 293 5.43 -18.61 18.75
C VAL A 293 6.90 -18.63 18.33
N SER A 294 7.30 -17.79 17.36
CA SER A 294 8.73 -17.71 16.98
C SER A 294 9.58 -17.16 18.12
N GLY A 295 9.02 -16.24 18.91
CA GLY A 295 9.71 -15.53 19.99
C GLY A 295 10.93 -14.73 19.51
N CYS A 296 10.95 -14.37 18.22
CA CYS A 296 11.98 -13.54 17.62
C CYS A 296 11.91 -12.11 18.18
N LYS A 297 13.07 -11.45 18.32
CA LYS A 297 13.17 -10.14 18.96
C LYS A 297 13.78 -9.12 18.01
N ILE A 298 13.11 -7.99 17.92
CA ILE A 298 13.55 -6.81 17.17
C ILE A 298 14.08 -5.78 18.18
N TYR A 299 15.22 -5.20 17.89
CA TYR A 299 15.86 -4.15 18.70
C TYR A 299 15.92 -2.84 17.94
N THR A 300 16.11 -1.73 18.67
CA THR A 300 16.26 -0.40 18.09
C THR A 300 17.66 0.16 18.36
N HIS A 301 18.15 0.97 17.42
CA HIS A 301 19.37 1.77 17.58
C HIS A 301 19.05 3.23 17.22
N GLU A 302 19.25 4.15 18.17
CA GLU A 302 18.86 5.55 18.01
C GLU A 302 20.05 6.44 17.61
N ILE A 303 19.96 7.05 16.42
CA ILE A 303 20.90 8.08 15.96
C ILE A 303 20.46 9.49 16.41
N HIS A 304 21.43 10.26 16.87
CA HIS A 304 21.20 11.58 17.48
C HIS A 304 21.85 12.72 16.68
N SER A 305 23.14 12.62 16.38
CA SER A 305 23.91 13.57 15.56
C SER A 305 23.71 13.37 14.06
N ASP A 306 23.61 12.11 13.67
CA ASP A 306 23.83 11.69 12.29
C ASP A 306 22.55 11.86 11.44
N TYR A 307 22.73 11.90 10.13
CA TYR A 307 21.66 11.94 9.16
C TYR A 307 21.36 10.54 8.64
N ALA A 308 20.10 10.14 8.73
CA ALA A 308 19.52 9.08 7.92
C ALA A 308 18.07 9.49 7.62
N ALA A 309 17.66 9.35 6.37
CA ALA A 309 16.30 9.64 5.91
C ALA A 309 16.00 8.88 4.62
N ARG A 310 14.78 8.34 4.52
CA ARG A 310 14.25 7.72 3.31
C ARG A 310 13.37 8.71 2.53
N VAL A 311 13.50 8.69 1.20
CA VAL A 311 12.71 9.52 0.28
C VAL A 311 11.37 8.83 -0.03
N ASP A 312 10.44 8.82 0.91
CA ASP A 312 9.13 8.17 0.76
C ASP A 312 8.21 8.84 -0.28
N ASN A 313 8.09 10.16 -0.23
CA ASN A 313 7.14 10.99 -1.00
C ASN A 313 7.75 12.34 -1.45
N PHE A 314 7.03 13.17 -2.22
CA PHE A 314 7.60 14.42 -2.75
C PHE A 314 7.98 15.44 -1.66
N ARG A 315 7.29 15.45 -0.52
CA ARG A 315 7.64 16.30 0.64
C ARG A 315 8.94 15.86 1.31
N SER A 316 9.17 14.55 1.39
CA SER A 316 10.45 14.00 1.85
C SER A 316 11.58 14.33 0.88
N TYR A 317 11.33 14.24 -0.43
CA TYR A 317 12.27 14.61 -1.50
C TYR A 317 12.67 16.10 -1.42
N ASP A 318 11.71 17.00 -1.20
CA ASP A 318 11.98 18.43 -0.96
C ASP A 318 12.84 18.65 0.29
N SER A 319 12.46 18.02 1.40
CA SER A 319 13.14 18.16 2.69
C SER A 319 14.59 17.66 2.64
N ILE A 320 14.80 16.47 2.06
CA ILE A 320 16.12 15.83 1.90
C ILE A 320 16.98 16.62 0.91
N SER A 321 16.41 17.11 -0.20
CA SER A 321 17.14 17.98 -1.15
C SER A 321 17.67 19.25 -0.47
N LYS A 322 16.84 19.91 0.35
CA LYS A 322 17.25 21.08 1.14
C LYS A 322 18.32 20.73 2.17
N ASP A 323 18.22 19.57 2.83
CA ASP A 323 19.22 19.09 3.80
C ASP A 323 20.59 18.83 3.15
N ILE A 324 20.62 18.24 1.96
CA ILE A 324 21.83 18.01 1.17
C ILE A 324 22.49 19.35 0.78
N ILE A 325 21.71 20.30 0.25
CA ILE A 325 22.21 21.64 -0.12
C ILE A 325 22.79 22.37 1.11
N GLN A 326 22.13 22.24 2.27
CA GLN A 326 22.59 22.79 3.55
C GLN A 326 23.74 22.01 4.21
N ARG A 327 24.14 20.86 3.64
CA ARG A 327 25.23 19.96 4.09
C ARG A 327 24.99 19.20 5.39
N TRP A 328 23.73 18.88 5.73
CA TRP A 328 23.42 17.95 6.83
C TRP A 328 23.91 16.53 6.53
N THR A 329 24.02 16.16 5.25
CA THR A 329 24.43 14.84 4.75
C THR A 329 25.94 14.69 4.51
N TYR A 330 26.77 15.62 4.98
CA TYR A 330 28.22 15.58 4.74
C TYR A 330 28.83 14.24 5.21
N PRO A 331 29.62 13.51 4.40
CA PRO A 331 30.33 13.96 3.20
C PRO A 331 29.54 13.87 1.87
N PHE A 332 28.32 13.34 1.84
CA PHE A 332 27.53 13.14 0.63
C PHE A 332 26.79 14.41 0.22
N VAL A 333 27.56 15.36 -0.32
CA VAL A 333 27.12 16.72 -0.70
C VAL A 333 27.69 17.10 -2.08
N PRO A 334 27.07 18.02 -2.84
CA PRO A 334 27.42 18.21 -4.26
C PRO A 334 28.82 18.78 -4.53
N ASP A 335 29.48 19.37 -3.51
CA ASP A 335 30.87 19.85 -3.59
C ASP A 335 31.92 18.78 -3.28
N VAL A 336 31.50 17.55 -2.93
CA VAL A 336 32.35 16.37 -2.78
C VAL A 336 32.03 15.39 -3.91
N GLN A 337 33.04 14.98 -4.68
CA GLN A 337 32.82 14.06 -5.80
C GLN A 337 32.69 12.60 -5.30
N PHE A 338 31.49 12.21 -4.87
CA PHE A 338 31.16 10.84 -4.49
C PHE A 338 30.41 10.05 -5.59
N SER A 339 29.90 10.72 -6.62
CA SER A 339 29.14 10.15 -7.76
C SER A 339 29.90 10.35 -9.08
N THR A 340 29.37 9.81 -10.19
CA THR A 340 29.84 10.10 -11.57
C THR A 340 29.63 11.55 -12.01
N ASN A 341 28.90 12.34 -11.22
CA ASN A 341 28.62 13.75 -11.47
C ASN A 341 29.86 14.66 -11.56
N HIS A 342 29.66 15.79 -12.25
CA HIS A 342 30.68 16.80 -12.49
C HIS A 342 31.06 17.58 -11.21
N PRO A 343 32.30 18.09 -11.11
CA PRO A 343 32.74 18.83 -9.92
C PRO A 343 31.96 20.16 -9.79
N THR A 344 31.24 20.30 -8.68
CA THR A 344 30.43 21.49 -8.37
C THR A 344 31.18 22.41 -7.42
N ASN A 345 31.32 23.68 -7.78
CA ASN A 345 31.89 24.69 -6.88
C ASN A 345 30.81 25.26 -5.96
N ARG A 346 31.12 25.33 -4.67
CA ARG A 346 30.26 25.96 -3.66
C ARG A 346 30.61 27.45 -3.49
N GLU A 347 29.64 28.31 -3.73
CA GLU A 347 29.69 29.74 -3.44
C GLU A 347 29.12 30.07 -2.05
N ARG A 348 29.02 31.37 -1.71
CA ARG A 348 28.43 31.82 -0.44
C ARG A 348 26.93 31.47 -0.39
N GLN A 349 26.39 31.41 0.83
CA GLN A 349 24.95 31.19 1.08
C GLN A 349 24.38 29.86 0.51
N GLY A 350 25.21 28.84 0.32
CA GLY A 350 24.75 27.51 -0.12
C GLY A 350 24.39 27.43 -1.60
N ILE A 351 24.94 28.33 -2.42
CA ILE A 351 24.84 28.28 -3.88
C ILE A 351 25.85 27.26 -4.41
N TYR A 352 25.42 26.37 -5.31
CA TYR A 352 26.28 25.40 -5.99
C TYR A 352 26.23 25.64 -7.50
N ARG A 353 27.41 25.68 -8.14
CA ARG A 353 27.55 25.91 -9.58
C ARG A 353 28.48 24.88 -10.21
N ALA A 354 27.95 24.13 -11.16
CA ALA A 354 28.74 23.26 -12.04
C ALA A 354 29.56 24.08 -13.06
N SER A 355 30.37 23.39 -13.84
CA SER A 355 31.11 23.95 -14.98
C SER A 355 30.17 24.39 -16.12
N GLU A 356 30.68 25.25 -17.02
CA GLU A 356 30.05 25.56 -18.32
C GLU A 356 28.66 26.25 -18.25
N ILE A 357 28.34 26.93 -17.15
CA ILE A 357 27.09 27.72 -17.01
C ILE A 357 27.20 29.05 -17.77
N SER A 358 26.18 29.42 -18.55
CA SER A 358 26.07 30.73 -19.20
C SER A 358 24.96 31.57 -18.56
N GLN A 359 25.34 32.48 -17.65
CA GLN A 359 24.42 33.36 -16.91
C GLN A 359 24.43 34.78 -17.47
N SER A 360 23.26 35.40 -17.67
CA SER A 360 23.15 36.85 -17.91
C SER A 360 23.65 37.68 -16.72
N CYS A 361 24.32 38.81 -17.00
CA CYS A 361 24.70 39.80 -15.99
C CYS A 361 23.51 40.41 -15.22
N SER A 362 22.28 40.23 -15.69
CA SER A 362 21.05 40.71 -15.04
C SER A 362 20.23 39.61 -14.36
N ALA A 363 20.70 38.36 -14.36
CA ALA A 363 20.05 37.27 -13.65
C ALA A 363 20.49 37.22 -12.18
N GLU A 364 19.54 37.07 -11.26
CA GLU A 364 19.77 37.00 -9.82
C GLU A 364 19.61 35.55 -9.33
N ILE A 365 20.67 35.02 -8.72
CA ILE A 365 20.68 33.69 -8.10
C ILE A 365 20.72 33.89 -6.59
N GLY A 366 19.66 33.49 -5.91
CA GLY A 366 19.51 33.56 -4.47
C GLY A 366 20.18 32.39 -3.74
N PRO A 367 20.05 32.35 -2.40
CA PRO A 367 20.66 31.32 -1.56
C PRO A 367 20.08 29.92 -1.86
N PHE A 368 20.78 28.90 -1.36
CA PHE A 368 20.36 27.49 -1.40
C PHE A 368 19.93 26.98 -2.78
N THR A 369 20.62 27.43 -3.83
CA THR A 369 20.30 27.11 -5.23
C THR A 369 21.41 26.25 -5.84
N TYR A 370 21.04 25.17 -6.55
CA TYR A 370 21.97 24.33 -7.33
C TYR A 370 21.76 24.57 -8.82
N ILE A 371 22.86 24.71 -9.58
CA ILE A 371 22.84 24.88 -11.04
C ILE A 371 23.78 23.85 -11.69
N GLY A 372 23.19 22.96 -12.48
CA GLY A 372 23.85 21.93 -13.26
C GLY A 372 24.66 22.45 -14.45
N LYS A 373 25.39 21.53 -15.08
CA LYS A 373 26.36 21.79 -16.15
C LYS A 373 25.67 22.22 -17.45
N GLY A 374 26.27 23.17 -18.15
CA GLY A 374 25.81 23.56 -19.50
C GLY A 374 24.47 24.30 -19.52
N THR A 375 23.97 24.70 -18.36
CA THR A 375 22.69 25.40 -18.20
C THR A 375 22.83 26.89 -18.55
N SER A 376 21.86 27.43 -19.29
CA SER A 376 21.82 28.82 -19.73
C SER A 376 20.69 29.60 -19.06
N ILE A 377 20.98 30.78 -18.49
CA ILE A 377 20.03 31.62 -17.74
C ILE A 377 19.94 33.01 -18.37
N GLY A 378 18.75 33.37 -18.86
CA GLY A 378 18.45 34.63 -19.54
C GLY A 378 18.34 35.88 -18.65
N ASP A 379 18.05 37.02 -19.28
CA ASP A 379 18.05 38.34 -18.64
C ASP A 379 16.93 38.51 -17.60
N LYS A 380 17.21 39.19 -16.48
CA LYS A 380 16.23 39.51 -15.41
C LYS A 380 15.52 38.30 -14.78
N THR A 381 16.10 37.11 -14.91
CA THR A 381 15.58 35.89 -14.32
C THR A 381 16.03 35.76 -12.86
N VAL A 382 15.12 35.33 -11.98
CA VAL A 382 15.36 35.19 -10.53
C VAL A 382 15.15 33.75 -10.12
N VAL A 383 16.16 33.15 -9.48
CA VAL A 383 16.13 31.76 -9.01
C VAL A 383 16.40 31.70 -7.51
N LEU A 384 15.48 31.14 -6.74
CA LEU A 384 15.55 31.05 -5.27
C LEU A 384 15.30 29.60 -4.81
N ASN A 385 16.07 29.10 -3.84
CA ASN A 385 15.85 27.82 -3.15
C ASN A 385 15.58 26.61 -4.09
N SER A 386 16.15 26.61 -5.30
CA SER A 386 15.77 25.70 -6.38
C SER A 386 16.94 24.83 -6.85
N VAL A 387 16.63 23.65 -7.38
CA VAL A 387 17.60 22.76 -8.04
C VAL A 387 17.34 22.80 -9.54
N ILE A 388 18.37 23.12 -10.32
CA ILE A 388 18.34 23.07 -11.79
C ILE A 388 19.36 22.05 -12.26
N GLY A 389 18.92 21.05 -13.03
CA GLY A 389 19.76 20.02 -13.62
C GLY A 389 20.64 20.49 -14.78
N ASP A 390 21.20 19.52 -15.50
CA ASP A 390 22.14 19.74 -16.59
C ASP A 390 21.44 20.06 -17.93
N GLY A 391 22.06 20.90 -18.75
CA GLY A 391 21.61 21.22 -20.12
C GLY A 391 20.35 22.08 -20.21
N CYS A 392 19.91 22.69 -19.12
CA CYS A 392 18.66 23.45 -19.05
C CYS A 392 18.74 24.82 -19.73
N LYS A 393 17.65 25.26 -20.34
CA LYS A 393 17.54 26.55 -21.05
C LYS A 393 16.45 27.40 -20.43
N ILE A 394 16.83 28.41 -19.68
CA ILE A 394 15.91 29.32 -18.98
C ILE A 394 15.95 30.68 -19.66
N GLY A 395 14.79 31.14 -20.12
CA GLY A 395 14.59 32.42 -20.79
C GLY A 395 14.73 33.64 -19.87
N GLY A 396 14.33 34.79 -20.39
CA GLY A 396 14.35 36.08 -19.68
C GLY A 396 13.08 36.36 -18.88
N GLY A 397 13.23 37.07 -17.76
CA GLY A 397 12.14 37.49 -16.88
C GLY A 397 11.40 36.33 -16.20
N VAL A 398 12.06 35.18 -16.03
CA VAL A 398 11.48 34.00 -15.38
C VAL A 398 11.66 34.11 -13.87
N LEU A 399 10.64 33.71 -13.11
CA LEU A 399 10.71 33.57 -11.65
C LEU A 399 10.64 32.08 -11.29
N ILE A 400 11.63 31.59 -10.55
CA ILE A 400 11.73 30.21 -10.08
C ILE A 400 11.96 30.23 -8.56
N ASP A 401 11.02 29.68 -7.78
CA ASP A 401 11.10 29.65 -6.32
C ASP A 401 10.71 28.27 -5.76
N GLY A 402 11.66 27.60 -5.09
CA GLY A 402 11.46 26.29 -4.49
C GLY A 402 11.22 25.14 -5.49
N CYS A 403 11.66 25.27 -6.74
CA CYS A 403 11.40 24.29 -7.80
C CYS A 403 12.53 23.26 -7.97
N TYR A 404 12.15 22.09 -8.46
CA TYR A 404 13.07 21.01 -8.83
C TYR A 404 12.96 20.76 -10.33
N ILE A 405 13.96 21.22 -11.07
CA ILE A 405 14.04 21.15 -12.52
C ILE A 405 15.13 20.14 -12.86
N TRP A 406 14.76 19.06 -13.56
CA TRP A 406 15.70 18.01 -13.98
C TRP A 406 16.41 18.40 -15.28
N ASN A 407 16.87 17.43 -16.09
CA ASN A 407 17.81 17.70 -17.17
C ASN A 407 17.10 18.08 -18.48
N ASN A 408 17.81 18.86 -19.31
CA ASN A 408 17.38 19.28 -20.65
C ASN A 408 16.03 20.05 -20.69
N VAL A 409 15.57 20.58 -19.55
CA VAL A 409 14.31 21.34 -19.45
C VAL A 409 14.46 22.70 -20.14
N THR A 410 13.46 23.09 -20.92
CA THR A 410 13.40 24.40 -21.60
C THR A 410 12.25 25.23 -21.05
N ILE A 411 12.57 26.41 -20.51
CA ILE A 411 11.62 27.38 -19.96
C ILE A 411 11.72 28.66 -20.79
N GLU A 412 10.68 29.00 -21.54
CA GLU A 412 10.62 30.24 -22.33
C GLU A 412 10.38 31.49 -21.47
N ASP A 413 10.45 32.67 -22.09
CA ASP A 413 10.41 33.97 -21.41
C ASP A 413 9.12 34.22 -20.60
N GLY A 414 9.27 34.91 -19.47
CA GLY A 414 8.17 35.39 -18.63
C GLY A 414 7.39 34.32 -17.87
N CYS A 415 7.89 33.08 -17.81
CA CYS A 415 7.27 32.02 -17.01
C CYS A 415 7.40 32.26 -15.50
N LYS A 416 6.46 31.71 -14.72
CA LYS A 416 6.51 31.74 -13.25
C LYS A 416 6.32 30.34 -12.70
N LEU A 417 7.30 29.87 -11.93
CA LEU A 417 7.31 28.55 -11.33
C LEU A 417 7.46 28.71 -9.82
N LYS A 418 6.57 28.05 -9.07
CA LYS A 418 6.64 27.97 -7.60
C LYS A 418 6.48 26.52 -7.18
N GLN A 419 7.40 26.01 -6.37
CA GLN A 419 7.25 24.74 -5.63
C GLN A 419 6.70 23.62 -6.53
N ALA A 420 7.40 23.34 -7.63
CA ALA A 420 6.97 22.42 -8.67
C ALA A 420 8.13 21.51 -9.09
N ILE A 421 7.81 20.30 -9.54
CA ILE A 421 8.77 19.32 -10.09
C ILE A 421 8.60 19.26 -11.60
N LEU A 422 9.70 19.44 -12.34
CA LEU A 422 9.77 19.36 -13.79
C LEU A 422 10.77 18.25 -14.16
N CYS A 423 10.28 17.15 -14.72
CA CYS A 423 11.10 16.01 -15.12
C CYS A 423 11.89 16.28 -16.41
N ASP A 424 12.65 15.27 -16.87
CA ASP A 424 13.59 15.41 -17.97
C ASP A 424 12.88 15.84 -19.29
N GLY A 425 13.46 16.80 -20.01
CA GLY A 425 12.98 17.22 -21.33
C GLY A 425 11.66 18.01 -21.37
N VAL A 426 11.12 18.43 -20.22
CA VAL A 426 9.92 19.29 -20.16
C VAL A 426 10.12 20.62 -20.90
N VAL A 427 9.08 21.09 -21.61
CA VAL A 427 9.09 22.37 -22.32
C VAL A 427 7.95 23.27 -21.84
N MET A 428 8.30 24.36 -21.15
CA MET A 428 7.37 25.43 -20.79
C MET A 428 7.39 26.55 -21.81
N ARG A 429 6.22 26.85 -22.41
CA ARG A 429 6.05 27.96 -23.36
C ARG A 429 5.83 29.31 -22.68
N SER A 430 6.13 30.38 -23.40
CA SER A 430 6.20 31.75 -22.89
C SER A 430 4.96 32.19 -22.07
N GLY A 431 5.23 32.88 -20.96
CA GLY A 431 4.22 33.45 -20.07
C GLY A 431 3.37 32.45 -19.27
N SER A 432 3.75 31.17 -19.21
CA SER A 432 3.00 30.15 -18.47
C SER A 432 3.35 30.13 -16.99
N VAL A 433 2.39 29.70 -16.16
CA VAL A 433 2.45 29.75 -14.70
C VAL A 433 2.19 28.35 -14.13
N LEU A 434 3.06 27.89 -13.25
CA LEU A 434 2.82 26.71 -12.42
C LEU A 434 2.50 27.18 -11.00
N GLU A 435 1.32 26.80 -10.51
CA GLU A 435 0.97 26.97 -9.09
C GLU A 435 1.68 25.92 -8.21
N PRO A 436 1.74 26.12 -6.88
CA PRO A 436 2.43 25.21 -5.96
C PRO A 436 1.94 23.75 -6.04
N GLY A 437 2.88 22.82 -5.98
CA GLY A 437 2.63 21.38 -5.89
C GLY A 437 2.48 20.68 -7.24
N VAL A 438 2.62 21.41 -8.36
CA VAL A 438 2.52 20.82 -9.70
C VAL A 438 3.70 19.86 -9.99
N VAL A 439 3.38 18.72 -10.59
CA VAL A 439 4.36 17.72 -11.04
C VAL A 439 4.18 17.45 -12.53
N LEU A 440 5.20 17.80 -13.33
CA LEU A 440 5.25 17.52 -14.76
C LEU A 440 6.23 16.36 -15.03
N SER A 441 5.72 15.25 -15.56
CA SER A 441 6.53 14.10 -16.04
C SER A 441 7.34 14.45 -17.31
N SER A 442 8.13 13.49 -17.81
CA SER A 442 9.13 13.76 -18.84
C SER A 442 8.48 14.16 -20.17
N ASN A 443 9.18 15.01 -20.94
CA ASN A 443 8.77 15.45 -22.28
C ASN A 443 7.40 16.16 -22.40
N VAL A 444 6.71 16.44 -21.27
CA VAL A 444 5.47 17.23 -21.22
C VAL A 444 5.71 18.64 -21.78
N VAL A 445 4.74 19.13 -22.55
CA VAL A 445 4.79 20.47 -23.14
C VAL A 445 3.63 21.29 -22.59
N VAL A 446 3.93 22.39 -21.89
CA VAL A 446 2.93 23.33 -21.37
C VAL A 446 2.72 24.44 -22.40
N GLY A 447 1.50 24.57 -22.94
CA GLY A 447 1.15 25.61 -23.91
C GLY A 447 1.27 27.04 -23.36
N PRO A 448 1.40 28.07 -24.22
CA PRO A 448 1.75 29.43 -23.81
C PRO A 448 0.61 30.13 -23.04
N LYS A 449 0.98 30.90 -22.01
CA LYS A 449 0.08 31.70 -21.16
C LYS A 449 -0.96 30.89 -20.37
N ILE A 450 -0.61 29.66 -20.00
CA ILE A 450 -1.50 28.74 -19.27
C ILE A 450 -1.12 28.75 -17.80
N VAL A 451 -2.13 28.64 -16.93
CA VAL A 451 -1.96 28.42 -15.49
C VAL A 451 -2.28 26.96 -15.22
N VAL A 452 -1.29 26.18 -14.77
CA VAL A 452 -1.52 24.81 -14.29
C VAL A 452 -1.95 24.89 -12.82
N PRO A 453 -3.11 24.32 -12.43
CA PRO A 453 -3.64 24.44 -11.08
C PRO A 453 -2.76 23.73 -10.05
N ALA A 454 -2.85 24.18 -8.79
CA ALA A 454 -2.06 23.64 -7.69
C ALA A 454 -2.25 22.12 -7.53
N TYR A 455 -1.21 21.43 -7.03
CA TYR A 455 -1.17 19.97 -6.80
C TYR A 455 -1.37 19.06 -8.03
N SER A 456 -1.58 19.63 -9.21
CA SER A 456 -1.88 18.84 -10.42
C SER A 456 -0.67 18.03 -10.90
N LYS A 457 -0.90 16.74 -11.14
CA LYS A 457 0.04 15.82 -11.79
C LYS A 457 -0.25 15.77 -13.29
N VAL A 458 0.78 15.79 -14.13
CA VAL A 458 0.62 15.82 -15.60
C VAL A 458 1.49 14.77 -16.27
N SER A 459 0.88 13.91 -17.08
CA SER A 459 1.57 12.83 -17.82
C SER A 459 1.31 12.82 -19.32
N LEU A 460 2.26 12.30 -20.09
CA LEU A 460 2.01 11.94 -21.49
C LEU A 460 1.16 10.66 -21.61
N GLN A 461 1.19 9.79 -20.61
CA GLN A 461 0.32 8.63 -20.51
C GLN A 461 -1.03 9.02 -19.88
N PRO A 462 -2.17 8.50 -20.36
CA PRO A 462 -3.44 8.64 -19.66
C PRO A 462 -3.39 7.91 -18.31
N GLN A 463 -4.20 8.36 -17.35
CA GLN A 463 -4.35 7.66 -16.08
C GLN A 463 -5.08 6.32 -16.32
N PRO A 464 -4.61 5.19 -15.75
CA PRO A 464 -5.32 3.91 -15.85
C PRO A 464 -6.71 4.01 -15.21
N VAL A 465 -7.67 3.29 -15.78
CA VAL A 465 -9.11 3.41 -15.46
C VAL A 465 -9.56 2.39 -14.41
N GLU A 466 -8.87 1.26 -14.32
CA GLU A 466 -9.10 0.21 -13.33
C GLU A 466 -7.99 0.28 -12.29
N GLN A 467 -8.36 0.57 -11.03
CA GLN A 467 -7.48 0.62 -9.86
C GLN A 467 -7.72 -0.61 -8.97
N ASP A 468 -7.86 -1.78 -9.60
CA ASP A 468 -7.97 -3.04 -8.85
C ASP A 468 -6.57 -3.47 -8.39
N SER A 469 -6.43 -3.51 -7.06
CA SER A 469 -5.23 -3.61 -6.22
C SER A 469 -4.09 -4.55 -6.69
N ASP A 470 -4.40 -5.58 -7.46
CA ASP A 470 -3.55 -6.78 -7.54
C ASP A 470 -2.83 -6.96 -8.89
N ASP A 471 -3.23 -6.23 -9.96
CA ASP A 471 -2.65 -6.34 -11.31
C ASP A 471 -1.75 -5.12 -11.70
N GLU A 472 -1.52 -4.14 -10.82
CA GLU A 472 -0.89 -2.84 -11.15
C GLU A 472 0.63 -2.85 -11.48
N LEU A 473 1.26 -4.01 -11.76
CA LEU A 473 2.71 -4.10 -12.02
C LEU A 473 3.14 -4.68 -13.38
N GLU A 474 2.23 -4.98 -14.31
CA GLU A 474 2.57 -5.29 -15.72
C GLU A 474 3.03 -4.07 -16.55
N TYR A 475 3.87 -3.18 -15.98
CA TYR A 475 4.24 -1.90 -16.61
C TYR A 475 5.77 -1.68 -16.66
N ALA A 476 6.48 -2.40 -17.53
CA ALA A 476 7.88 -2.05 -17.85
C ALA A 476 8.44 -2.54 -19.19
N ASP A 477 7.93 -3.63 -19.79
CA ASP A 477 8.70 -4.38 -20.79
C ASP A 477 8.19 -4.37 -22.25
N ASP A 478 7.09 -3.67 -22.52
CA ASP A 478 6.50 -3.56 -23.87
C ASP A 478 7.23 -2.51 -24.76
N ASN A 479 8.56 -2.65 -24.83
CA ASN A 479 9.41 -1.99 -25.83
C ASN A 479 9.42 -2.81 -27.14
N SER A 480 8.23 -3.07 -27.69
CA SER A 480 8.08 -3.60 -29.05
C SER A 480 7.51 -2.53 -29.99
N GLU A 481 8.22 -2.23 -31.08
CA GLU A 481 7.71 -1.38 -32.17
C GLU A 481 6.64 -2.14 -32.97
N THR A 482 5.46 -2.34 -32.39
CA THR A 482 4.36 -3.05 -33.07
C THR A 482 3.06 -2.24 -33.05
N LEU A 483 2.84 -1.51 -34.15
CA LEU A 483 1.65 -0.68 -34.38
C LEU A 483 0.39 -1.54 -34.59
N HIS A 484 -0.16 -2.10 -33.50
CA HIS A 484 -1.38 -2.90 -33.56
C HIS A 484 -2.65 -2.06 -33.53
N THR A 485 -3.24 -1.86 -34.71
CA THR A 485 -4.63 -1.43 -34.89
C THR A 485 -5.59 -2.40 -34.21
N VAL A 486 -6.16 -2.00 -33.08
CA VAL A 486 -7.32 -2.68 -32.49
C VAL A 486 -8.59 -2.15 -33.17
N ASN A 487 -9.33 -3.04 -33.83
CA ASN A 487 -10.58 -2.68 -34.51
C ASN A 487 -11.66 -2.34 -33.47
N THR A 488 -12.14 -1.10 -33.52
CA THR A 488 -13.29 -0.65 -32.71
C THR A 488 -14.56 -1.32 -33.22
N VAL A 489 -15.29 -2.03 -32.34
CA VAL A 489 -16.67 -2.43 -32.61
C VAL A 489 -17.59 -1.25 -32.28
N GLU A 490 -18.61 -1.05 -33.10
CA GLU A 490 -19.40 0.18 -33.17
C GLU A 490 -20.15 0.54 -31.89
N ASN A 491 -20.02 1.80 -31.44
CA ASN A 491 -21.17 2.56 -30.99
C ASN A 491 -20.99 4.04 -31.35
N GLY A 492 -21.97 4.60 -32.05
CA GLY A 492 -21.76 5.80 -32.86
C GLY A 492 -21.98 7.12 -32.13
N TYR A 493 -20.95 7.97 -32.10
CA TYR A 493 -21.08 9.42 -32.13
C TYR A 493 -20.16 9.99 -33.21
N SER A 494 -20.74 10.68 -34.19
CA SER A 494 -19.96 11.44 -35.16
C SER A 494 -19.77 12.87 -34.65
N SER A 495 -18.58 13.19 -34.18
CA SER A 495 -18.14 14.58 -33.99
C SER A 495 -16.70 14.73 -34.43
N SER A 496 -16.52 15.58 -35.43
CA SER A 496 -15.25 16.07 -35.93
C SER A 496 -14.51 16.90 -34.88
N GLU A 497 -13.22 17.09 -35.15
CA GLU A 497 -12.27 18.04 -34.56
C GLU A 497 -11.32 17.47 -33.50
N ARG A 498 -10.12 18.07 -33.48
CA ARG A 498 -8.98 17.67 -32.65
C ARG A 498 -9.28 18.11 -31.23
N GLU A 499 -9.45 17.15 -30.32
CA GLU A 499 -9.60 17.48 -28.90
C GLU A 499 -8.38 18.28 -28.42
N LEU A 500 -8.67 19.39 -27.77
CA LEU A 500 -7.67 20.31 -27.24
C LEU A 500 -7.00 19.63 -26.06
N SER A 501 -5.68 19.43 -26.12
CA SER A 501 -4.90 19.10 -24.92
C SER A 501 -5.24 20.08 -23.81
N GLU A 502 -5.58 19.59 -22.63
CA GLU A 502 -6.04 20.41 -21.50
C GLU A 502 -5.01 21.46 -21.07
N ILE A 503 -3.73 21.20 -21.36
CA ILE A 503 -2.60 22.13 -21.28
C ILE A 503 -2.51 23.08 -22.50
N GLY A 504 -3.69 23.44 -23.04
CA GLY A 504 -3.98 24.40 -24.11
C GLY A 504 -3.20 24.26 -25.42
N ILE A 505 -3.16 25.34 -26.20
CA ILE A 505 -2.83 25.30 -27.63
C ILE A 505 -1.38 24.86 -27.86
N GLY A 506 -1.20 23.65 -28.39
CA GLY A 506 0.12 23.07 -28.66
C GLY A 506 0.80 22.47 -27.43
N GLY A 507 0.07 22.32 -26.31
CA GLY A 507 0.51 21.49 -25.19
C GLY A 507 0.51 20.01 -25.53
N ARG A 508 1.18 19.20 -24.69
CA ARG A 508 1.16 17.73 -24.76
C ARG A 508 1.22 17.18 -23.34
N GLY A 509 0.17 16.45 -22.97
CA GLY A 509 -0.02 15.81 -21.68
C GLY A 509 -1.48 15.87 -21.24
N PHE A 510 -1.87 14.89 -20.43
CA PHE A 510 -3.15 14.75 -19.75
C PHE A 510 -2.98 15.14 -18.28
N VAL A 511 -3.98 15.82 -17.71
CA VAL A 511 -3.99 16.09 -16.26
C VAL A 511 -4.50 14.84 -15.55
N TRP A 512 -3.71 14.31 -14.61
CA TRP A 512 -4.13 13.20 -13.77
C TRP A 512 -4.98 13.75 -12.63
N SER A 513 -6.28 13.48 -12.66
CA SER A 513 -7.23 13.88 -11.63
C SER A 513 -7.70 12.67 -10.85
N LYS A 514 -7.26 12.53 -9.60
CA LYS A 514 -7.80 11.54 -8.68
C LYS A 514 -9.25 11.88 -8.26
N SER A 515 -9.87 10.94 -7.52
CA SER A 515 -11.21 11.09 -6.94
C SER A 515 -11.34 12.39 -6.12
N GLU A 516 -12.56 12.84 -5.85
CA GLU A 516 -12.78 14.05 -5.02
C GLU A 516 -12.28 13.86 -3.57
N VAL A 517 -12.24 12.61 -3.09
CA VAL A 517 -11.75 12.26 -1.74
C VAL A 517 -10.22 12.34 -1.68
N ASP A 518 -9.51 11.78 -2.66
CA ASP A 518 -8.03 11.85 -2.73
C ASP A 518 -7.51 13.30 -2.78
N ARG A 519 -8.22 14.18 -3.52
CA ARG A 519 -7.82 15.58 -3.74
C ARG A 519 -7.72 16.39 -2.44
N GLU A 520 -8.43 16.00 -1.39
CA GLU A 520 -8.33 16.65 -0.08
C GLU A 520 -6.99 16.40 0.63
N GLU A 521 -6.24 15.36 0.23
CA GLU A 521 -5.01 14.90 0.89
C GLU A 521 -3.73 15.07 0.03
N GLU A 522 -3.84 15.44 -1.25
CA GLU A 522 -2.67 15.59 -2.15
C GLU A 522 -1.59 16.55 -1.63
N TRP A 523 -1.99 17.56 -0.84
CA TRP A 523 -1.05 18.50 -0.20
C TRP A 523 -0.13 17.83 0.84
N ARG A 524 -0.55 16.72 1.46
CA ARG A 524 0.21 16.02 2.52
C ARG A 524 1.57 15.54 2.03
N HIS A 525 1.58 15.09 0.78
CA HIS A 525 2.71 14.44 0.11
C HIS A 525 3.46 15.36 -0.86
N SER A 526 3.02 16.62 -1.01
CA SER A 526 3.51 17.59 -2.00
C SER A 526 4.79 18.30 -1.58
N VAL A 527 5.53 18.85 -2.56
CA VAL A 527 6.64 19.80 -2.33
C VAL A 527 6.16 21.18 -1.85
N ALA A 528 4.87 21.50 -2.04
CA ALA A 528 4.29 22.76 -1.59
C ALA A 528 4.06 22.76 -0.06
N PRO A 529 4.17 23.92 0.60
CA PRO A 529 3.77 24.06 1.99
C PRO A 529 2.27 23.85 2.15
N ILE A 530 1.87 23.41 3.33
CA ILE A 530 0.47 23.15 3.69
C ILE A 530 -0.37 24.41 3.46
N PRO A 531 -1.51 24.34 2.75
CA PRO A 531 -2.38 25.50 2.53
C PRO A 531 -2.83 26.13 3.86
N GLU A 532 -2.81 27.46 3.94
CA GLU A 532 -3.24 28.20 5.15
C GLU A 532 -4.68 27.84 5.56
N SER A 533 -5.57 27.63 4.59
CA SER A 533 -6.94 27.17 4.82
C SER A 533 -7.01 25.80 5.49
N LYS A 534 -6.20 24.82 5.06
CA LYS A 534 -6.14 23.48 5.67
C LYS A 534 -5.43 23.52 7.03
N LEU A 535 -4.44 24.39 7.24
CA LEU A 535 -3.87 24.64 8.57
C LEU A 535 -4.93 25.16 9.55
N ILE A 536 -5.77 26.10 9.12
CA ILE A 536 -6.87 26.64 9.95
C ILE A 536 -7.89 25.52 10.25
N GLU A 537 -8.32 24.75 9.25
CA GLU A 537 -9.25 23.63 9.41
C GLU A 537 -8.73 22.58 10.43
N LEU A 538 -7.48 22.14 10.28
CA LEU A 538 -6.84 21.19 11.20
C LEU A 538 -6.66 21.79 12.60
N THR A 539 -6.34 23.08 12.70
CA THR A 539 -6.21 23.76 13.99
C THR A 539 -7.55 23.80 14.74
N HIS A 540 -8.66 24.07 14.05
CA HIS A 540 -9.99 23.99 14.64
C HIS A 540 -10.34 22.58 15.10
N LYS A 541 -10.13 21.55 14.26
CA LYS A 541 -10.34 20.14 14.64
C LYS A 541 -9.56 19.77 15.91
N VAL A 542 -8.30 20.16 16.04
CA VAL A 542 -7.47 19.91 17.25
C VAL A 542 -7.99 20.62 18.50
N PHE A 543 -8.69 21.76 18.37
CA PHE A 543 -9.31 22.45 19.52
C PHE A 543 -10.69 21.88 19.87
N ASP A 544 -11.51 21.53 18.88
CA ASP A 544 -12.84 20.95 19.10
C ASP A 544 -12.73 19.50 19.65
N GLU A 545 -11.69 18.74 19.25
CA GLU A 545 -11.35 17.40 19.75
C GLU A 545 -11.00 17.32 21.26
N GLN A 546 -10.98 18.44 22.00
CA GLN A 546 -10.83 18.40 23.47
C GLN A 546 -12.14 18.16 24.23
N ASP A 547 -13.30 18.25 23.57
CA ASP A 547 -14.62 18.22 24.22
C ASP A 547 -15.60 17.17 23.62
N SER A 548 -15.16 16.24 22.76
CA SER A 548 -16.05 15.21 22.18
C SER A 548 -15.39 13.83 21.93
N ASP A 549 -15.41 12.96 22.95
CA ASP A 549 -15.16 11.51 22.81
C ASP A 549 -16.41 10.77 22.28
N ASP A 550 -16.93 11.20 21.13
CA ASP A 550 -17.99 10.48 20.38
C ASP A 550 -17.37 9.84 19.11
N GLU A 551 -16.32 9.03 19.27
CA GLU A 551 -16.07 7.94 18.31
C GLU A 551 -17.20 6.93 18.54
N SER A 552 -18.20 6.91 17.66
CA SER A 552 -19.23 5.88 17.68
C SER A 552 -18.58 4.55 17.34
N ASP A 553 -18.23 3.77 18.36
CA ASP A 553 -18.04 2.33 18.22
C ASP A 553 -19.27 1.78 17.48
N GLU A 554 -19.10 1.40 16.21
CA GLU A 554 -20.13 0.65 15.50
C GLU A 554 -20.27 -0.67 16.23
N GLU A 555 -21.31 -0.79 17.08
CA GLU A 555 -21.62 -2.04 17.77
C GLU A 555 -21.62 -3.18 16.74
N PRO A 556 -20.91 -4.29 17.02
CA PRO A 556 -20.72 -5.34 16.04
C PRO A 556 -22.07 -5.81 15.50
N PRO A 557 -22.19 -6.05 14.17
CA PRO A 557 -23.48 -6.33 13.54
C PRO A 557 -24.18 -7.46 14.28
N THR A 558 -25.43 -7.19 14.67
CA THR A 558 -26.27 -8.20 15.31
C THR A 558 -26.39 -9.41 14.39
N PHE A 559 -26.46 -10.60 14.99
CA PHE A 559 -26.53 -11.87 14.27
C PHE A 559 -27.53 -11.87 13.09
N GLU A 560 -28.69 -11.26 13.29
CA GLU A 560 -29.72 -11.10 12.25
C GLU A 560 -29.26 -10.26 11.05
N LYS A 561 -28.54 -9.15 11.29
CA LYS A 561 -27.99 -8.29 10.22
C LYS A 561 -26.90 -9.00 9.43
N GLU A 562 -26.09 -9.83 10.09
CA GLU A 562 -25.00 -10.58 9.43
C GLU A 562 -25.56 -11.70 8.53
N ILE A 563 -26.62 -12.38 8.97
CA ILE A 563 -27.40 -13.31 8.13
C ILE A 563 -28.08 -12.58 6.97
N GLU A 564 -28.71 -11.42 7.22
CA GLU A 564 -29.36 -10.61 6.19
C GLU A 564 -28.36 -10.18 5.10
N ALA A 565 -27.22 -9.63 5.50
CA ALA A 565 -26.15 -9.22 4.59
C ALA A 565 -25.60 -10.41 3.79
N THR A 566 -25.44 -11.57 4.43
CA THR A 566 -24.99 -12.81 3.80
C THR A 566 -25.99 -13.33 2.76
N PHE A 567 -27.28 -13.38 3.09
CA PHE A 567 -28.34 -13.78 2.17
C PHE A 567 -28.43 -12.81 0.96
N LEU A 568 -28.47 -11.50 1.21
CA LEU A 568 -28.55 -10.48 0.16
C LEU A 568 -27.29 -10.47 -0.73
N ARG A 569 -26.09 -10.73 -0.16
CA ARG A 569 -24.84 -10.95 -0.92
C ARG A 569 -24.96 -12.16 -1.84
N GLY A 570 -25.46 -13.29 -1.32
CA GLY A 570 -25.70 -14.52 -2.08
C GLY A 570 -26.66 -14.32 -3.26
N VAL A 571 -27.77 -13.63 -3.02
CA VAL A 571 -28.77 -13.27 -4.05
C VAL A 571 -28.16 -12.38 -5.14
N ARG A 572 -27.42 -11.32 -4.77
CA ARG A 572 -26.79 -10.38 -5.72
C ARG A 572 -25.70 -11.05 -6.56
N LYS A 573 -24.81 -11.83 -5.94
CA LYS A 573 -23.71 -12.54 -6.61
C LYS A 573 -24.15 -13.84 -7.32
N LYS A 574 -25.42 -14.26 -7.17
CA LYS A 574 -25.97 -15.53 -7.71
C LYS A 574 -25.19 -16.77 -7.23
N ILE A 575 -24.83 -16.77 -5.94
CA ILE A 575 -24.19 -17.90 -5.26
C ILE A 575 -25.18 -19.09 -5.18
N LYS A 576 -24.67 -20.32 -5.11
CA LYS A 576 -25.52 -21.52 -4.98
C LYS A 576 -26.13 -21.58 -3.57
N GLU A 577 -27.30 -22.22 -3.48
CA GLU A 577 -28.00 -22.45 -2.21
C GLU A 577 -27.14 -23.21 -1.19
N GLU A 578 -26.39 -24.22 -1.63
CA GLU A 578 -25.49 -25.02 -0.77
C GLU A 578 -24.39 -24.17 -0.11
N ASP A 579 -23.79 -23.23 -0.86
CA ASP A 579 -22.72 -22.37 -0.35
C ASP A 579 -23.27 -21.34 0.65
N ILE A 580 -24.46 -20.76 0.39
CA ILE A 580 -25.16 -19.86 1.32
C ILE A 580 -25.51 -20.60 2.62
N LEU A 581 -25.97 -21.85 2.52
CA LEU A 581 -26.27 -22.69 3.69
C LEU A 581 -25.01 -22.98 4.53
N LEU A 582 -23.84 -23.14 3.90
CA LEU A 582 -22.56 -23.31 4.61
C LEU A 582 -22.15 -22.01 5.33
N GLU A 583 -22.24 -20.85 4.68
CA GLU A 583 -21.95 -19.55 5.31
C GLU A 583 -22.86 -19.31 6.53
N ILE A 584 -24.17 -19.53 6.42
CA ILE A 584 -25.11 -19.31 7.54
C ILE A 584 -24.89 -20.33 8.67
N ASN A 585 -24.55 -21.58 8.36
CA ASN A 585 -24.14 -22.53 9.40
C ASN A 585 -22.86 -22.10 10.11
N SER A 586 -21.88 -21.51 9.40
CA SER A 586 -20.68 -20.97 10.03
C SER A 586 -20.99 -19.81 10.98
N LEU A 587 -21.88 -18.89 10.59
CA LEU A 587 -22.37 -17.80 11.44
C LEU A 587 -23.12 -18.34 12.67
N ARG A 588 -24.00 -19.34 12.49
CA ARG A 588 -24.70 -20.00 13.60
C ARG A 588 -23.76 -20.57 14.65
N PHE A 589 -22.66 -21.22 14.21
CA PHE A 589 -21.65 -21.75 15.11
C PHE A 589 -20.80 -20.65 15.75
N LEU A 590 -20.48 -19.58 15.02
CA LEU A 590 -19.71 -18.43 15.51
C LEU A 590 -20.44 -17.69 16.65
N TYR A 591 -21.73 -17.42 16.48
CA TYR A 591 -22.56 -16.74 17.48
C TYR A 591 -23.22 -17.71 18.49
N ASN A 592 -23.02 -19.03 18.35
CA ASN A 592 -23.61 -20.08 19.18
C ASN A 592 -25.16 -19.97 19.30
N MET A 593 -25.82 -19.78 18.16
CA MET A 593 -27.28 -19.56 18.08
C MET A 593 -28.06 -20.84 17.75
N ALA A 594 -29.33 -20.89 18.20
CA ALA A 594 -30.27 -21.97 17.88
C ALA A 594 -30.66 -22.01 16.38
N SER A 595 -31.33 -23.09 15.95
CA SER A 595 -31.91 -23.20 14.60
C SER A 595 -33.03 -22.19 14.38
N GLU A 596 -33.94 -22.06 15.35
CA GLU A 596 -34.99 -21.05 15.48
C GLU A 596 -34.52 -19.65 15.02
N ASN A 597 -33.47 -19.13 15.67
CA ASN A 597 -32.90 -17.80 15.39
C ASN A 597 -32.29 -17.67 13.98
N CYS A 598 -31.88 -18.78 13.36
CA CYS A 598 -31.42 -18.76 11.97
C CYS A 598 -32.60 -18.73 11.00
N ALA A 599 -33.67 -19.47 11.31
CA ALA A 599 -34.88 -19.51 10.50
C ALA A 599 -35.58 -18.14 10.51
N SER A 600 -35.73 -17.52 11.68
CA SER A 600 -36.33 -16.19 11.82
C SER A 600 -35.53 -15.11 11.07
N ALA A 601 -34.20 -15.06 11.24
CA ALA A 601 -33.32 -14.12 10.54
C ALA A 601 -33.30 -14.33 9.01
N LEU A 602 -33.27 -15.58 8.54
CA LEU A 602 -33.38 -15.92 7.11
C LEU A 602 -34.71 -15.47 6.52
N PHE A 603 -35.80 -15.78 7.21
CA PHE A 603 -37.14 -15.42 6.75
C PHE A 603 -37.32 -13.89 6.70
N TYR A 604 -36.82 -13.17 7.70
CA TYR A 604 -36.76 -11.71 7.69
C TYR A 604 -36.00 -11.18 6.46
N ALA A 605 -34.81 -11.71 6.16
CA ALA A 605 -34.02 -11.32 5.01
C ALA A 605 -34.72 -11.62 3.66
N MET A 606 -35.44 -12.74 3.57
CA MET A 606 -36.30 -13.09 2.43
C MET A 606 -37.45 -12.10 2.26
N MET A 607 -38.16 -11.73 3.32
CA MET A 607 -39.26 -10.77 3.25
C MET A 607 -38.78 -9.35 2.95
N LYS A 608 -37.62 -8.96 3.47
CA LYS A 608 -36.96 -7.68 3.14
C LYS A 608 -36.59 -7.61 1.66
N LEU A 609 -36.05 -8.67 1.06
CA LEU A 609 -35.79 -8.76 -0.38
C LEU A 609 -37.08 -8.58 -1.22
N ALA A 610 -38.22 -9.07 -0.73
CA ALA A 610 -39.52 -8.90 -1.38
C ALA A 610 -40.05 -7.45 -1.30
N LEU A 611 -39.76 -6.73 -0.20
CA LEU A 611 -40.02 -5.28 -0.06
C LEU A 611 -39.11 -4.44 -0.96
N ASP A 612 -37.80 -4.67 -0.94
CA ASP A 612 -36.83 -3.90 -1.73
C ASP A 612 -37.04 -4.10 -3.26
N SER A 613 -37.76 -5.15 -3.65
CA SER A 613 -38.18 -5.38 -5.03
C SER A 613 -39.29 -4.40 -5.45
N PRO A 614 -39.21 -3.76 -6.63
CA PRO A 614 -40.08 -2.65 -7.02
C PRO A 614 -41.56 -3.07 -7.07
N HIS A 615 -42.38 -2.45 -6.21
CA HIS A 615 -43.80 -2.72 -6.06
C HIS A 615 -44.62 -1.42 -6.11
N ASN A 616 -45.74 -1.45 -6.85
CA ASN A 616 -46.66 -0.30 -7.02
C ASN A 616 -48.06 -0.60 -6.47
N SER A 617 -48.28 -1.78 -5.90
CA SER A 617 -49.56 -2.24 -5.36
C SER A 617 -49.35 -3.43 -4.40
N PRO A 618 -50.27 -3.65 -3.43
CA PRO A 618 -50.19 -4.81 -2.52
C PRO A 618 -50.16 -6.15 -3.26
N ALA A 619 -50.88 -6.28 -4.39
CA ALA A 619 -50.88 -7.50 -5.20
C ALA A 619 -49.51 -7.80 -5.84
N ASN A 620 -48.71 -6.77 -6.15
CA ASN A 620 -47.34 -6.97 -6.63
C ASN A 620 -46.42 -7.41 -5.48
N LEU A 621 -46.63 -6.90 -4.26
CA LEU A 621 -45.84 -7.29 -3.08
C LEU A 621 -46.07 -8.76 -2.69
N VAL A 622 -47.33 -9.24 -2.71
CA VAL A 622 -47.65 -10.68 -2.53
C VAL A 622 -46.98 -11.53 -3.60
N LYS A 623 -46.96 -11.07 -4.85
CA LYS A 623 -46.27 -11.77 -5.94
C LYS A 623 -44.76 -11.84 -5.70
N ASN A 624 -44.13 -10.73 -5.33
CA ASN A 624 -42.70 -10.68 -5.01
C ASN A 624 -42.36 -11.64 -3.84
N ALA A 625 -43.19 -11.66 -2.80
CA ALA A 625 -43.04 -12.58 -1.67
C ALA A 625 -43.15 -14.04 -2.11
N ASN A 626 -44.16 -14.41 -2.91
CA ASN A 626 -44.31 -15.76 -3.46
C ASN A 626 -43.13 -16.17 -4.36
N ASP A 627 -42.63 -15.27 -5.21
CA ASP A 627 -41.47 -15.51 -6.08
C ASP A 627 -40.19 -15.74 -5.25
N VAL A 628 -39.98 -14.99 -4.15
CA VAL A 628 -38.85 -15.17 -3.22
C VAL A 628 -38.99 -16.46 -2.41
N ILE A 629 -40.17 -16.72 -1.82
CA ILE A 629 -40.45 -17.93 -1.03
C ILE A 629 -40.31 -19.20 -1.88
N THR A 630 -40.84 -19.19 -3.11
CA THR A 630 -40.73 -20.32 -4.04
C THR A 630 -39.28 -20.61 -4.43
N ARG A 631 -38.44 -19.57 -4.52
CA ARG A 631 -37.04 -19.71 -4.93
C ARG A 631 -36.10 -20.09 -3.79
N TRP A 632 -36.31 -19.57 -2.59
CA TRP A 632 -35.36 -19.68 -1.47
C TRP A 632 -35.92 -20.43 -0.25
N GLY A 633 -37.18 -20.87 -0.26
CA GLY A 633 -37.76 -21.66 0.83
C GLY A 633 -37.02 -22.98 1.10
N SER A 634 -36.29 -23.51 0.11
CA SER A 634 -35.32 -24.62 0.27
C SER A 634 -34.24 -24.34 1.32
N LEU A 635 -33.81 -23.09 1.49
CA LEU A 635 -32.82 -22.68 2.50
C LEU A 635 -33.37 -22.66 3.92
N LEU A 636 -34.70 -22.55 4.08
CA LEU A 636 -35.34 -22.44 5.39
C LEU A 636 -35.58 -23.84 6.01
N LYS A 637 -35.98 -24.82 5.18
CA LYS A 637 -36.29 -26.21 5.63
C LYS A 637 -35.19 -26.92 6.46
N PRO A 638 -33.87 -26.70 6.27
CA PRO A 638 -32.84 -27.29 7.13
C PRO A 638 -32.85 -26.82 8.60
N TYR A 639 -33.44 -25.64 8.84
CA TYR A 639 -33.54 -24.99 10.15
C TYR A 639 -34.91 -25.22 10.82
N LEU A 640 -35.97 -25.47 10.05
CA LEU A 640 -37.29 -25.85 10.57
C LEU A 640 -37.33 -27.37 10.83
N ARG A 641 -37.13 -27.80 12.09
CA ARG A 641 -37.06 -29.23 12.46
C ARG A 641 -38.09 -29.64 13.50
N GLY A 642 -38.52 -28.71 14.34
CA GLY A 642 -39.64 -28.84 15.26
C GLY A 642 -40.66 -27.73 15.02
N ILE A 643 -41.85 -27.94 15.58
CA ILE A 643 -42.98 -27.00 15.52
C ILE A 643 -42.59 -25.64 16.15
N ASP A 644 -41.74 -25.67 17.18
CA ASP A 644 -41.22 -24.47 17.85
C ASP A 644 -40.35 -23.61 16.91
N ASP A 645 -39.52 -24.21 16.04
CA ASP A 645 -38.75 -23.46 15.01
C ASP A 645 -39.69 -22.74 14.03
N GLU A 646 -40.86 -23.32 13.73
CA GLU A 646 -41.84 -22.79 12.79
C GLU A 646 -42.67 -21.65 13.42
N ILE A 647 -43.02 -21.76 14.72
CA ILE A 647 -43.69 -20.69 15.47
C ILE A 647 -42.81 -19.43 15.54
N GLU A 648 -41.50 -19.58 15.75
CA GLU A 648 -40.55 -18.45 15.76
C GLU A 648 -40.51 -17.70 14.41
N VAL A 649 -40.68 -18.38 13.28
CA VAL A 649 -40.83 -17.71 11.97
C VAL A 649 -42.12 -16.88 11.88
N ILE A 650 -43.23 -17.39 12.43
CA ILE A 650 -44.50 -16.64 12.51
C ILE A 650 -44.34 -15.40 13.40
N MET A 651 -43.71 -15.55 14.57
CA MET A 651 -43.48 -14.44 15.50
C MET A 651 -42.55 -13.37 14.91
N LYS A 652 -41.50 -13.76 14.18
CA LYS A 652 -40.65 -12.80 13.45
C LYS A 652 -41.40 -12.07 12.33
N PHE A 653 -42.36 -12.74 11.67
CA PHE A 653 -43.24 -12.09 10.69
C PHE A 653 -44.17 -11.05 11.33
N GLU A 654 -44.69 -11.35 12.52
CA GLU A 654 -45.52 -10.46 13.35
C GLU A 654 -44.74 -9.21 13.80
N GLU A 655 -43.51 -9.39 14.31
CA GLU A 655 -42.59 -8.32 14.67
C GLU A 655 -42.30 -7.42 13.45
N MET A 656 -41.91 -8.01 12.32
CA MET A 656 -41.61 -7.26 11.10
C MET A 656 -42.82 -6.46 10.61
N CYS A 657 -44.04 -7.00 10.66
CA CYS A 657 -45.27 -6.28 10.28
C CYS A 657 -45.59 -5.11 11.24
N THR A 658 -45.12 -5.17 12.47
CA THR A 658 -45.32 -4.15 13.51
C THR A 658 -44.32 -3.00 13.38
N GLU A 659 -43.04 -3.31 13.17
CA GLU A 659 -41.95 -2.33 13.16
C GLU A 659 -41.75 -1.65 11.80
N ASN A 660 -41.32 -2.42 10.79
CA ASN A 660 -40.83 -1.90 9.51
C ASN A 660 -41.80 -2.17 8.34
N GLY A 661 -42.66 -3.17 8.46
CA GLY A 661 -43.49 -3.75 7.40
C GLY A 661 -44.95 -3.33 7.41
N LYS A 662 -45.27 -2.03 7.54
CA LYS A 662 -46.66 -1.53 7.50
C LYS A 662 -47.42 -1.92 6.21
N GLU A 663 -46.68 -2.21 5.14
CA GLU A 663 -47.21 -2.68 3.85
C GLU A 663 -47.54 -4.19 3.84
N PHE A 664 -46.87 -4.97 4.70
CA PHE A 664 -47.18 -6.39 4.91
C PHE A 664 -48.31 -6.62 5.92
N ALA A 665 -48.51 -5.73 6.88
CA ALA A 665 -49.59 -5.84 7.86
C ALA A 665 -50.99 -6.17 7.26
N PRO A 666 -51.49 -5.51 6.19
CA PRO A 666 -52.76 -5.88 5.55
C PRO A 666 -52.70 -7.15 4.68
N LEU A 667 -51.53 -7.73 4.48
CA LEU A 667 -51.27 -8.92 3.67
C LEU A 667 -50.89 -10.15 4.52
N PHE A 668 -50.81 -10.00 5.84
CA PHE A 668 -50.33 -11.02 6.78
C PHE A 668 -50.96 -12.40 6.51
N VAL A 669 -52.29 -12.47 6.51
CA VAL A 669 -53.06 -13.72 6.27
C VAL A 669 -52.76 -14.35 4.89
N GLN A 670 -52.50 -13.53 3.86
CA GLN A 670 -52.18 -14.05 2.51
C GLN A 670 -50.77 -14.66 2.46
N ILE A 671 -49.83 -14.12 3.22
CA ILE A 671 -48.48 -14.68 3.34
C ILE A 671 -48.47 -15.93 4.23
N MET A 672 -49.32 -15.98 5.27
CA MET A 672 -49.54 -17.20 6.07
C MET A 672 -50.10 -18.35 5.21
N HIS A 673 -51.11 -18.09 4.39
CA HIS A 673 -51.58 -19.05 3.37
C HIS A 673 -50.45 -19.49 2.42
N LEU A 674 -49.59 -18.58 1.95
CA LEU A 674 -48.46 -18.94 1.09
C LEU A 674 -47.38 -19.80 1.78
N LEU A 675 -47.24 -19.71 3.11
CA LEU A 675 -46.30 -20.55 3.86
C LEU A 675 -46.85 -21.96 4.10
N TYR A 676 -48.17 -22.07 4.29
CA TYR A 676 -48.92 -23.32 4.32
C TYR A 676 -48.89 -24.02 2.94
N ASP A 677 -49.34 -23.33 1.86
CA ASP A 677 -49.42 -23.83 0.48
C ASP A 677 -48.08 -24.32 -0.13
N LYS A 678 -46.95 -24.06 0.54
CA LYS A 678 -45.58 -24.38 0.10
C LYS A 678 -44.90 -25.45 0.96
N ASP A 679 -45.62 -26.05 1.90
CA ASP A 679 -45.11 -26.99 2.89
C ASP A 679 -43.89 -26.42 3.65
N ILE A 680 -43.94 -25.15 4.05
CA ILE A 680 -42.88 -24.48 4.82
C ILE A 680 -43.22 -24.45 6.30
N ILE A 681 -44.49 -24.23 6.64
CA ILE A 681 -45.01 -24.25 8.02
C ILE A 681 -46.20 -25.21 8.06
N GLN A 682 -46.25 -26.06 9.07
CA GLN A 682 -47.28 -27.07 9.29
C GLN A 682 -48.52 -26.49 9.99
N GLU A 683 -49.67 -27.17 9.84
CA GLU A 683 -50.92 -26.78 10.50
C GLU A 683 -50.77 -26.68 12.03
N GLU A 684 -50.08 -27.65 12.64
CA GLU A 684 -49.86 -27.71 14.09
C GLU A 684 -49.14 -26.45 14.62
N ALA A 685 -48.21 -25.86 13.84
CA ALA A 685 -47.52 -24.63 14.21
C ALA A 685 -48.46 -23.40 14.22
N PHE A 686 -49.33 -23.28 13.22
CA PHE A 686 -50.32 -22.19 13.17
C PHE A 686 -51.33 -22.27 14.32
N LEU A 687 -51.78 -23.48 14.66
CA LEU A 687 -52.70 -23.72 15.78
C LEU A 687 -52.03 -23.46 17.14
N ASN A 688 -50.79 -23.92 17.33
CA ASN A 688 -50.04 -23.70 18.57
C ASN A 688 -49.70 -22.22 18.79
N TRP A 689 -49.24 -21.49 17.77
CA TRP A 689 -49.04 -20.04 17.83
C TRP A 689 -50.31 -19.28 18.27
N ALA A 690 -51.48 -19.66 17.72
CA ALA A 690 -52.75 -19.05 18.09
C ALA A 690 -53.13 -19.35 19.56
N ASN A 691 -52.88 -20.58 20.04
CA ASN A 691 -53.14 -20.99 21.42
C ASN A 691 -52.22 -20.27 22.43
N GLU A 692 -50.93 -20.13 22.14
CA GLU A 692 -49.99 -19.42 23.01
C GLU A 692 -50.35 -17.95 23.19
N LYS A 693 -50.85 -17.31 22.13
CA LYS A 693 -51.30 -15.91 22.15
C LYS A 693 -52.66 -15.71 22.83
N GLU A 694 -53.40 -16.76 23.21
CA GLU A 694 -54.71 -16.63 23.89
C GLU A 694 -54.59 -15.84 25.21
N GLN A 695 -53.47 -15.99 25.92
CA GLN A 695 -53.21 -15.32 27.20
C GLN A 695 -52.42 -13.99 27.09
N ALA A 696 -52.01 -13.59 25.88
CA ALA A 696 -51.22 -12.37 25.64
C ALA A 696 -52.05 -11.07 25.76
N ASP A 697 -51.36 -9.92 25.75
CA ASP A 697 -52.01 -8.60 25.82
C ASP A 697 -52.77 -8.26 24.52
N GLU A 698 -53.73 -7.33 24.62
CA GLU A 698 -54.61 -6.96 23.49
C GLU A 698 -53.88 -6.31 22.30
N SER A 699 -52.67 -5.80 22.49
CA SER A 699 -51.77 -5.33 21.42
C SER A 699 -51.28 -6.48 20.53
N ASP A 700 -51.01 -7.63 21.14
CA ASP A 700 -50.29 -8.76 20.52
C ASP A 700 -51.29 -9.74 19.87
N LYS A 701 -52.58 -9.52 20.12
CA LYS A 701 -53.70 -10.26 19.52
C LYS A 701 -54.16 -9.69 18.19
N VAL A 702 -53.56 -8.60 17.69
CA VAL A 702 -54.01 -7.91 16.46
C VAL A 702 -53.92 -8.82 15.23
N PHE A 703 -52.81 -9.55 15.06
CA PHE A 703 -52.60 -10.44 13.90
C PHE A 703 -53.32 -11.79 14.05
N VAL A 704 -53.48 -12.29 15.28
CA VAL A 704 -54.33 -13.46 15.58
C VAL A 704 -55.78 -13.17 15.20
N LYS A 705 -56.33 -12.01 15.62
CA LYS A 705 -57.68 -11.54 15.28
C LYS A 705 -57.89 -11.36 13.77
N GLN A 706 -56.87 -10.89 13.05
CA GLN A 706 -56.92 -10.82 11.58
C GLN A 706 -56.93 -12.21 10.92
N SER A 707 -56.35 -13.22 11.58
CA SER A 707 -56.19 -14.58 11.08
C SER A 707 -57.30 -15.54 11.56
N GLU A 708 -58.29 -15.08 12.35
CA GLU A 708 -59.38 -15.91 12.89
C GLU A 708 -60.08 -16.77 11.82
N THR A 709 -60.37 -16.21 10.64
CA THR A 709 -61.02 -16.94 9.54
C THR A 709 -60.12 -18.00 8.90
N PHE A 710 -58.80 -17.81 8.94
CA PHE A 710 -57.82 -18.78 8.43
C PHE A 710 -57.61 -19.91 9.44
N ILE A 711 -57.47 -19.57 10.73
CA ILE A 711 -57.38 -20.52 11.83
C ILE A 711 -58.65 -21.38 11.90
N GLN A 712 -59.84 -20.79 11.76
CA GLN A 712 -61.09 -21.55 11.71
C GLN A 712 -61.13 -22.48 10.49
N TRP A 713 -60.66 -22.04 9.32
CA TRP A 713 -60.58 -22.89 8.12
C TRP A 713 -59.62 -24.07 8.29
N LEU A 714 -58.48 -23.89 8.97
CA LEU A 714 -57.57 -25.00 9.31
C LEU A 714 -58.28 -26.03 10.21
N ASN A 715 -58.90 -25.58 11.31
CA ASN A 715 -59.65 -26.48 12.21
C ASN A 715 -60.81 -27.22 11.49
N GLU A 716 -61.49 -26.57 10.53
CA GLU A 716 -62.54 -27.21 9.73
C GLU A 716 -61.97 -28.19 8.68
N ALA A 717 -60.72 -28.02 8.24
CA ALA A 717 -60.04 -28.92 7.31
C ALA A 717 -59.48 -30.17 8.02
N SER A 718 -58.89 -30.02 9.21
CA SER A 718 -58.39 -31.15 10.00
C SER A 718 -59.52 -32.05 10.53
N GLU A 719 -60.69 -31.49 10.85
CA GLU A 719 -61.91 -32.29 11.15
C GLU A 719 -62.45 -33.11 9.95
N GLU A 720 -61.99 -32.87 8.70
CA GLU A 720 -62.35 -33.69 7.52
C GLU A 720 -61.29 -34.74 7.13
N GLU A 721 -60.07 -34.73 7.70
CA GLU A 721 -58.99 -35.69 7.38
C GLU A 721 -58.83 -36.84 8.41
N ASP A 722 -59.40 -36.71 9.62
CA ASP A 722 -59.46 -37.73 10.70
C ASP A 722 -60.64 -38.75 10.58
#